data_AF-G1XLC8-F1
#
_entry.id   AF-G1XLC8-F1
#
_cell.length_a   1.000
_cell.length_b   1.000
_cell.length_c   1.000
_cell.angle_alpha   90.00
_cell.angle_beta   90.00
_cell.angle_gamma   90.00
#
_symmetry.space_group_name_H-M   'P 1'
#
loop_
_entity.id
_entity.type
_entity.pdbx_description
1 polymer ?
#
loop_
_entity_poly.entity_id
_entity_poly.type
_entity_poly.pdbx_seq_one_letter_code
_entity_poly.pdbx_strand_id
1 'polypeptide(L)'
;MRSLIPFLISTATALVAVPRPPLSDIKDLDFYSLYDKRSTNVSTARGLGTSADMYIFNDWSTPITFSSYSHSRMSKSPPGSVPLSTFSASSGYAIEASGWIPLQSSFQYSFSTPSTEKGEVKVDIGMAPWKTGYSINSGKEFETGVLLAPAKILAKGRDFDFYFFSGPGVMGPLINSVLDANLGAFFAGIKKNPQKVAVNGDIDLTIKEFLNPAVRCKYSSVTPGTGANLWTVNAILDITSEVKMKVRYKKVNQDAVLKLKNLSILVSANMDFSGLSSANLANVANIKLSVTRFQTSVEGIDVDGDILVDIVGVLYPVFAPVLRLPYKLASIVNTSENKNILGMINAAISSLGLRQTTIAGKRWTLPELPGLHLKGLFKRFISALSTKKTIRSIENISTWMSNPKIQELALSSLYIPGTHDSHAYDFDHVLSSMKYSDIAFLWDFDYFLPAPSDGSFNPLTMTPIHLGPVLGQYTMNSVAHIAKAQGSDILSQLHGGVRHFDLRIYYDPTADTFYSQHGLRAKPTLVDLLTQVQTFLEANPSAAELIILDISHTNFNQDFTLEDETVIPSVEVQFKYLGIIRQLESWAYMPINARGTRKFNFQTLKDTKLSQITQGSNKVLFINPDIVLPEISVNTDGWMYVPSSGVMPKGGLYEISTAAALTPGEILGNVLNGLSGQGEKDMLKVKAEEGNGKVVEMVKRLEGQKGTKVQLVSVDWWDVGGVVDGVVGLNYS
;
A
#
# COMPACT_ATOMS: atom_id res chain seq x y z
N MET A 1 -9.30 -20.74 -9.75
CA MET A 1 -10.45 -21.22 -10.55
C MET A 1 -11.48 -22.06 -9.78
N ARG A 2 -11.12 -22.85 -8.74
CA ARG A 2 -12.10 -23.66 -7.96
C ARG A 2 -12.71 -22.98 -6.72
N SER A 3 -12.42 -21.69 -6.50
CA SER A 3 -12.46 -21.10 -5.14
C SER A 3 -13.26 -19.81 -4.96
N LEU A 4 -13.60 -19.06 -6.01
CA LEU A 4 -14.50 -17.89 -5.88
C LEU A 4 -15.98 -18.25 -6.08
N ILE A 5 -16.24 -19.28 -6.87
CA ILE A 5 -17.55 -19.84 -7.19
C ILE A 5 -18.27 -20.48 -5.97
N PRO A 6 -17.56 -21.09 -4.99
CA PRO A 6 -18.18 -21.58 -3.76
C PRO A 6 -18.82 -20.47 -2.90
N PHE A 7 -18.49 -19.19 -3.11
CA PHE A 7 -19.04 -18.06 -2.33
C PHE A 7 -20.51 -17.76 -2.67
N LEU A 8 -20.84 -17.61 -3.96
CA LEU A 8 -22.22 -17.45 -4.43
C LEU A 8 -23.07 -18.71 -4.28
N ILE A 9 -22.41 -19.85 -4.07
CA ILE A 9 -23.05 -21.16 -3.92
C ILE A 9 -23.18 -21.55 -2.44
N SER A 10 -22.38 -20.99 -1.54
CA SER A 10 -22.49 -21.23 -0.09
C SER A 10 -23.88 -20.86 0.46
N THR A 11 -24.49 -19.82 -0.10
CA THR A 11 -25.88 -19.38 0.14
C THR A 11 -26.93 -20.35 -0.43
N ALA A 12 -26.56 -21.20 -1.41
CA ALA A 12 -27.42 -22.23 -2.00
C ALA A 12 -27.15 -23.66 -1.44
N THR A 13 -25.91 -23.98 -1.01
CA THR A 13 -25.52 -25.25 -0.36
C THR A 13 -25.85 -25.29 1.12
N ALA A 14 -26.07 -24.14 1.76
CA ALA A 14 -26.55 -24.02 3.14
C ALA A 14 -27.91 -24.72 3.40
N LEU A 15 -28.49 -25.31 2.36
CA LEU A 15 -29.77 -26.01 2.33
C LEU A 15 -29.62 -27.53 2.22
N VAL A 16 -28.39 -28.06 2.31
CA VAL A 16 -28.14 -29.51 2.26
C VAL A 16 -27.36 -29.94 3.49
N ALA A 17 -28.02 -30.61 4.43
CA ALA A 17 -27.36 -31.25 5.55
C ALA A 17 -26.41 -32.36 5.04
N VAL A 18 -25.13 -32.29 5.40
CA VAL A 18 -24.15 -33.34 5.13
C VAL A 18 -24.33 -34.47 6.16
N PRO A 19 -24.40 -35.75 5.76
CA PRO A 19 -24.30 -36.87 6.72
C PRO A 19 -22.94 -36.83 7.41
N ARG A 20 -22.92 -36.86 8.74
CA ARG A 20 -21.71 -36.83 9.56
C ARG A 20 -20.77 -38.00 9.19
N PRO A 21 -19.48 -37.77 8.90
CA PRO A 21 -18.48 -38.81 9.02
C PRO A 21 -18.20 -39.09 10.50
N PRO A 22 -17.81 -40.32 10.88
CA PRO A 22 -17.37 -40.62 12.24
C PRO A 22 -16.06 -39.88 12.51
N LEU A 23 -16.06 -39.07 13.58
CA LEU A 23 -14.89 -38.37 14.08
C LEU A 23 -13.88 -39.39 14.61
N SER A 24 -12.68 -39.40 14.03
CA SER A 24 -11.48 -39.89 14.71
C SER A 24 -10.43 -38.78 14.69
N ASP A 25 -10.17 -38.28 15.90
CA ASP A 25 -9.07 -37.43 16.35
C ASP A 25 -8.66 -36.20 15.52
N ILE A 26 -9.11 -35.04 16.00
CA ILE A 26 -8.33 -33.79 15.93
C ILE A 26 -8.31 -33.23 17.35
N LYS A 27 -7.34 -33.68 18.15
CA LYS A 27 -6.82 -32.88 19.27
C LYS A 27 -5.79 -31.92 18.68
N ASP A 28 -5.76 -30.72 19.26
CA ASP A 28 -4.86 -29.60 18.94
C ASP A 28 -5.29 -28.71 17.76
N LEU A 29 -6.22 -27.79 18.04
CA LEU A 29 -6.22 -26.41 17.52
C LEU A 29 -7.15 -25.56 18.40
N ASP A 30 -6.75 -25.39 19.67
CA ASP A 30 -7.48 -24.61 20.68
C ASP A 30 -7.17 -23.11 20.61
N PHE A 31 -7.31 -22.52 19.41
CA PHE A 31 -7.22 -21.06 19.19
C PHE A 31 -8.58 -20.39 18.96
N TYR A 32 -9.68 -21.15 19.09
CA TYR A 32 -11.05 -20.62 19.01
C TYR A 32 -11.48 -19.83 20.26
N SER A 33 -10.77 -19.96 21.38
CA SER A 33 -11.27 -19.50 22.68
C SER A 33 -11.10 -18.00 22.97
N LEU A 34 -10.47 -17.20 22.10
CA LEU A 34 -10.24 -15.76 22.35
C LEU A 34 -11.29 -14.83 21.73
N TYR A 35 -11.98 -15.26 20.67
CA TYR A 35 -13.12 -14.53 20.11
C TYR A 35 -14.48 -15.08 20.56
N ASP A 36 -14.56 -16.35 20.97
CA ASP A 36 -15.80 -16.98 21.44
C ASP A 36 -16.10 -16.67 22.92
N LYS A 37 -15.09 -16.30 23.73
CA LYS A 37 -15.24 -16.02 25.17
C LYS A 37 -15.87 -14.67 25.55
N ARG A 38 -16.34 -13.85 24.60
CA ARG A 38 -17.11 -12.62 24.89
C ARG A 38 -18.62 -12.75 24.67
N SER A 39 -19.11 -13.97 24.41
CA SER A 39 -20.53 -14.26 24.14
C SER A 39 -21.30 -14.88 25.34
N THR A 40 -20.61 -15.32 26.40
CA THR A 40 -21.25 -16.21 27.40
C THR A 40 -22.00 -15.55 28.55
N ASN A 41 -22.17 -14.21 28.58
CA ASN A 41 -22.87 -13.53 29.69
C ASN A 41 -24.12 -12.75 29.28
N VAL A 42 -24.95 -13.29 28.40
CA VAL A 42 -26.32 -12.76 28.20
C VAL A 42 -27.37 -13.86 28.31
N SER A 43 -27.43 -14.53 29.47
CA SER A 43 -28.47 -15.51 29.80
C SER A 43 -29.58 -14.94 30.71
N THR A 44 -30.08 -13.75 30.42
CA THR A 44 -31.38 -13.32 30.99
C THR A 44 -32.48 -13.79 30.05
N ALA A 45 -33.52 -14.44 30.56
CA ALA A 45 -34.71 -14.78 29.80
C ALA A 45 -35.26 -13.50 29.13
N ARG A 46 -35.25 -13.47 27.79
CA ARG A 46 -35.69 -12.34 26.97
C ARG A 46 -37.21 -12.44 26.75
N GLY A 47 -37.89 -11.31 26.64
CA GLY A 47 -39.35 -11.20 26.65
C GLY A 47 -40.03 -11.65 25.34
N LEU A 48 -41.30 -11.26 25.17
CA LEU A 48 -42.12 -11.62 24.00
C LEU A 48 -41.79 -10.79 22.73
N GLY A 49 -40.88 -9.81 22.82
CA GLY A 49 -40.52 -8.92 21.72
C GLY A 49 -39.32 -9.37 20.89
N THR A 50 -39.17 -8.81 19.69
CA THR A 50 -38.01 -9.04 18.83
C THR A 50 -36.72 -8.61 19.52
N SER A 51 -35.75 -9.52 19.59
CA SER A 51 -34.51 -9.35 20.34
C SER A 51 -33.30 -9.30 19.43
N ALA A 52 -32.38 -8.36 19.67
CA ALA A 52 -31.12 -8.28 18.95
C ALA A 52 -29.92 -8.09 19.88
N ASP A 53 -28.73 -8.48 19.43
CA ASP A 53 -27.48 -8.04 20.05
C ASP A 53 -26.82 -6.98 19.17
N MET A 54 -26.14 -6.03 19.79
CA MET A 54 -25.46 -4.92 19.13
C MET A 54 -23.96 -4.96 19.43
N TYR A 55 -23.15 -4.88 18.38
CA TYR A 55 -21.69 -4.80 18.43
C TYR A 55 -21.22 -3.51 17.77
N ILE A 56 -20.37 -2.75 18.46
CA ILE A 56 -19.92 -1.44 18.00
C ILE A 56 -18.40 -1.48 17.83
N PHE A 57 -17.90 -1.03 16.68
CA PHE A 57 -16.50 -1.05 16.29
C PHE A 57 -16.00 0.36 16.01
N ASN A 58 -14.89 0.72 16.66
CA ASN A 58 -14.08 1.89 16.34
C ASN A 58 -12.85 1.45 15.56
N ASP A 59 -12.85 1.68 14.26
CA ASP A 59 -11.74 1.41 13.36
C ASP A 59 -10.86 2.65 13.11
N TRP A 60 -11.09 3.76 13.83
CA TRP A 60 -10.24 4.94 13.79
C TRP A 60 -8.97 4.77 14.62
N SER A 61 -7.92 5.48 14.19
CA SER A 61 -6.69 5.71 14.96
C SER A 61 -6.88 6.68 16.14
N THR A 62 -8.10 7.16 16.37
CA THR A 62 -8.47 8.08 17.45
C THR A 62 -9.63 7.49 18.26
N PRO A 63 -9.74 7.81 19.57
CA PRO A 63 -10.89 7.41 20.36
C PRO A 63 -12.17 8.07 19.84
N ILE A 64 -13.27 7.34 19.86
CA ILE A 64 -14.60 7.85 19.50
C ILE A 64 -15.61 7.49 20.59
N THR A 65 -16.77 8.13 20.55
CA THR A 65 -17.91 7.83 21.40
C THR A 65 -19.11 7.49 20.52
N PHE A 66 -19.68 6.32 20.75
CA PHE A 66 -21.01 5.98 20.24
C PHE A 66 -22.07 6.58 21.16
N SER A 67 -23.10 7.20 20.61
CA SER A 67 -24.24 7.76 21.37
C SER A 67 -25.54 7.29 20.77
N SER A 68 -26.47 6.82 21.59
CA SER A 68 -27.83 6.48 21.15
C SER A 68 -28.87 7.40 21.78
N TYR A 69 -29.91 7.74 21.02
CA TYR A 69 -30.94 8.69 21.41
C TYR A 69 -32.25 8.40 20.67
N SER A 70 -33.28 9.21 20.93
CA SER A 70 -34.61 9.08 20.31
C SER A 70 -35.19 7.66 20.42
N HIS A 71 -35.03 7.01 21.57
CA HIS A 71 -35.53 5.66 21.82
C HIS A 71 -37.06 5.67 21.86
N SER A 72 -37.69 4.76 21.12
CA SER A 72 -39.14 4.64 21.05
C SER A 72 -39.56 3.18 21.24
N ARG A 73 -40.41 2.93 22.24
CA ARG A 73 -41.08 1.64 22.50
C ARG A 73 -40.11 0.45 22.65
N MET A 74 -38.95 0.67 23.27
CA MET A 74 -37.99 -0.38 23.58
C MET A 74 -38.28 -0.97 24.97
N SER A 75 -38.32 -2.30 25.12
CA SER A 75 -38.33 -2.95 26.44
C SER A 75 -36.92 -3.03 27.04
N LYS A 76 -35.90 -3.06 26.18
CA LYS A 76 -34.49 -2.87 26.54
C LYS A 76 -33.78 -1.99 25.52
N SER A 77 -33.47 -0.76 25.91
CA SER A 77 -32.78 0.22 25.07
C SER A 77 -31.28 -0.07 24.91
N PRO A 78 -30.65 0.38 23.81
CA PRO A 78 -29.19 0.43 23.71
C PRO A 78 -28.59 1.34 24.79
N PRO A 79 -27.29 1.18 25.14
CA PRO A 79 -26.59 2.12 26.01
C PRO A 79 -26.64 3.54 25.44
N GLY A 80 -26.88 4.53 26.31
CA GLY A 80 -26.97 5.94 25.91
C GLY A 80 -25.66 6.47 25.35
N SER A 81 -24.52 6.04 25.90
CA SER A 81 -23.19 6.39 25.40
C SER A 81 -22.18 5.27 25.68
N VAL A 82 -21.27 5.02 24.75
CA VAL A 82 -20.19 4.03 24.85
C VAL A 82 -18.88 4.67 24.35
N PRO A 83 -17.91 4.95 25.23
CA PRO A 83 -16.58 5.36 24.81
C PRO A 83 -15.81 4.16 24.25
N LEU A 84 -15.12 4.36 23.12
CA LEU A 84 -14.31 3.35 22.45
C LEU A 84 -12.90 3.88 22.25
N SER A 85 -11.90 3.12 22.71
CA SER A 85 -10.50 3.43 22.43
C SER A 85 -10.19 3.26 20.94
N THR A 86 -9.03 3.75 20.50
CA THR A 86 -8.52 3.54 19.14
C THR A 86 -8.56 2.05 18.76
N PHE A 87 -8.97 1.73 17.53
CA PHE A 87 -8.96 0.36 17.00
C PHE A 87 -9.57 -0.69 17.95
N SER A 88 -10.78 -0.43 18.44
CA SER A 88 -11.42 -1.26 19.47
C SER A 88 -12.86 -1.61 19.16
N ALA A 89 -13.41 -2.55 19.90
CA ALA A 89 -14.81 -2.95 19.79
C ALA A 89 -15.45 -3.06 21.16
N SER A 90 -16.76 -2.77 21.24
CA SER A 90 -17.55 -2.92 22.44
C SER A 90 -17.77 -4.40 22.81
N SER A 91 -18.19 -4.64 24.05
CA SER A 91 -18.94 -5.86 24.37
C SER A 91 -20.28 -5.84 23.63
N GLY A 92 -20.87 -7.01 23.37
CA GLY A 92 -22.22 -7.10 22.82
C GLY A 92 -23.25 -6.52 23.78
N TYR A 93 -24.20 -5.72 23.27
CA TYR A 93 -25.32 -5.18 24.04
C TYR A 93 -26.63 -5.78 23.56
N ALA A 94 -27.37 -6.45 24.44
CA ALA A 94 -28.71 -6.93 24.10
C ALA A 94 -29.73 -5.78 24.13
N ILE A 95 -30.55 -5.71 23.08
CA ILE A 95 -31.66 -4.76 22.92
C ILE A 95 -32.94 -5.52 22.56
N GLU A 96 -34.08 -4.99 22.97
CA GLU A 96 -35.37 -5.68 22.81
C GLU A 96 -36.49 -4.68 22.51
N ALA A 97 -37.28 -4.99 21.48
CA ALA A 97 -38.49 -4.26 21.13
C ALA A 97 -39.60 -4.52 22.14
N SER A 98 -40.50 -3.56 22.35
CA SER A 98 -41.67 -3.79 23.20
C SER A 98 -42.66 -4.75 22.53
N GLY A 99 -42.73 -5.99 23.04
CA GLY A 99 -43.62 -7.03 22.50
C GLY A 99 -45.11 -6.85 22.79
N TRP A 100 -45.49 -5.86 23.61
CA TRP A 100 -46.88 -5.65 24.07
C TRP A 100 -47.63 -4.55 23.29
N ILE A 101 -46.93 -3.77 22.45
CA ILE A 101 -47.51 -2.64 21.73
C ILE A 101 -47.50 -2.96 20.22
N PRO A 102 -48.64 -2.90 19.51
CA PRO A 102 -48.70 -3.17 18.08
C PRO A 102 -48.20 -1.97 17.28
N LEU A 103 -46.98 -1.48 17.55
CA LEU A 103 -46.38 -0.33 16.85
C LEU A 103 -44.85 -0.50 16.76
N GLN A 104 -44.24 0.06 15.72
CA GLN A 104 -42.80 0.00 15.46
C GLN A 104 -41.95 0.51 16.64
N SER A 105 -40.96 -0.28 17.06
CA SER A 105 -39.90 0.13 18.00
C SER A 105 -38.68 0.62 17.24
N SER A 106 -37.98 1.64 17.77
CA SER A 106 -36.83 2.24 17.08
C SER A 106 -35.90 3.02 18.01
N PHE A 107 -34.70 3.29 17.50
CA PHE A 107 -33.76 4.25 18.08
C PHE A 107 -32.91 4.90 16.99
N GLN A 108 -32.18 5.95 17.36
CA GLN A 108 -31.13 6.54 16.53
C GLN A 108 -29.78 6.45 17.23
N TYR A 109 -28.70 6.44 16.47
CA TYR A 109 -27.36 6.58 17.02
C TYR A 109 -26.47 7.46 16.15
N SER A 110 -25.40 7.95 16.76
CA SER A 110 -24.31 8.64 16.09
C SER A 110 -22.94 8.32 16.70
N PHE A 111 -21.88 8.54 15.91
CA PHE A 111 -20.49 8.49 16.35
C PHE A 111 -19.92 9.90 16.48
N SER A 112 -19.12 10.13 17.52
CA SER A 112 -18.24 11.31 17.58
C SER A 112 -16.97 11.00 16.77
N THR A 113 -17.01 11.25 15.47
CA THR A 113 -15.89 10.98 14.56
C THR A 113 -14.90 12.15 14.53
N PRO A 114 -13.65 11.93 14.07
CA PRO A 114 -12.71 13.00 13.74
C PRO A 114 -13.16 13.85 12.54
N SER A 115 -14.01 13.29 11.68
CA SER A 115 -14.64 14.03 10.59
C SER A 115 -15.63 15.06 11.12
N THR A 116 -15.78 16.17 10.39
CA THR A 116 -16.72 17.24 10.75
C THR A 116 -18.19 16.83 10.60
N GLU A 117 -18.47 15.74 9.89
CA GLU A 117 -19.81 15.22 9.66
C GLU A 117 -20.10 14.00 10.54
N LYS A 118 -21.21 14.05 11.28
CA LYS A 118 -21.65 12.92 12.11
C LYS A 118 -22.41 11.91 11.25
N GLY A 119 -21.95 10.66 11.31
CA GLY A 119 -22.73 9.51 10.84
C GLY A 119 -23.93 9.30 11.75
N GLU A 120 -25.14 9.46 11.23
CA GLU A 120 -26.39 9.20 11.95
C GLU A 120 -27.15 8.06 11.29
N VAL A 121 -27.62 7.13 12.11
CA VAL A 121 -28.36 5.97 11.62
C VAL A 121 -29.60 5.75 12.48
N LYS A 122 -30.72 5.53 11.80
CA LYS A 122 -31.96 5.08 12.41
C LYS A 122 -32.03 3.56 12.34
N VAL A 123 -32.40 2.95 13.46
CA VAL A 123 -32.58 1.50 13.58
C VAL A 123 -34.03 1.24 13.98
N ASP A 124 -34.69 0.38 13.20
CA ASP A 124 -36.05 -0.11 13.45
C ASP A 124 -35.95 -1.58 13.90
N ILE A 125 -36.69 -1.96 14.96
CA ILE A 125 -36.73 -3.33 15.50
C ILE A 125 -38.18 -3.78 15.66
N GLY A 126 -38.51 -4.94 15.08
CA GLY A 126 -39.82 -5.55 15.18
C GLY A 126 -40.02 -6.74 14.25
N MET A 127 -41.03 -7.55 14.53
CA MET A 127 -41.46 -8.68 13.71
C MET A 127 -42.79 -8.35 13.02
N ALA A 128 -43.01 -8.92 11.83
CA ALA A 128 -44.14 -8.64 10.95
C ALA A 128 -45.47 -8.47 11.72
N PRO A 129 -46.23 -7.39 11.48
CA PRO A 129 -46.11 -6.44 10.35
C PRO A 129 -45.00 -5.38 10.50
N TRP A 130 -44.25 -5.36 11.60
CA TRP A 130 -43.19 -4.38 11.87
C TRP A 130 -41.85 -4.79 11.25
N LYS A 131 -41.01 -3.80 10.94
CA LYS A 131 -39.72 -3.98 10.25
C LYS A 131 -38.60 -4.07 11.27
N THR A 132 -37.68 -5.00 11.05
CA THR A 132 -36.31 -4.89 11.58
C THR A 132 -35.40 -4.45 10.44
N GLY A 133 -34.64 -3.38 10.64
CA GLY A 133 -33.82 -2.77 9.60
C GLY A 133 -33.10 -1.51 10.07
N TYR A 134 -32.37 -0.88 9.16
CA TYR A 134 -31.70 0.38 9.41
C TYR A 134 -31.79 1.32 8.20
N SER A 135 -31.58 2.61 8.44
CA SER A 135 -31.35 3.63 7.40
C SER A 135 -30.27 4.60 7.88
N ILE A 136 -29.31 4.89 7.01
CA ILE A 136 -28.29 5.92 7.27
C ILE A 136 -28.92 7.27 6.90
N ASN A 137 -29.04 8.16 7.88
CA ASN A 137 -29.70 9.46 7.73
C ASN A 137 -28.72 10.53 7.23
N SER A 138 -27.48 10.51 7.73
CA SER A 138 -26.41 11.43 7.37
C SER A 138 -25.04 10.79 7.66
N GLY A 139 -23.99 11.38 7.11
CA GLY A 139 -22.61 10.96 7.32
C GLY A 139 -21.85 10.82 6.01
N LYS A 140 -20.53 10.91 6.10
CA LYS A 140 -19.65 10.72 4.97
C LYS A 140 -19.67 9.26 4.52
N GLU A 141 -19.73 9.03 3.21
CA GLU A 141 -19.71 7.69 2.64
C GLU A 141 -18.47 6.91 3.12
N PHE A 142 -18.62 5.61 3.30
CA PHE A 142 -17.59 4.66 3.73
C PHE A 142 -17.05 4.84 5.17
N GLU A 143 -17.37 5.92 5.87
CA GLU A 143 -16.95 6.13 7.26
C GLU A 143 -17.87 5.43 8.28
N THR A 144 -19.11 5.14 7.90
CA THR A 144 -20.09 4.41 8.74
C THR A 144 -20.54 3.14 8.04
N GLY A 145 -20.38 1.99 8.71
CA GLY A 145 -20.83 0.69 8.23
C GLY A 145 -21.89 0.09 9.14
N VAL A 146 -22.94 -0.48 8.57
CA VAL A 146 -23.97 -1.20 9.34
C VAL A 146 -24.30 -2.51 8.66
N LEU A 147 -24.28 -3.61 9.42
CA LEU A 147 -24.86 -4.88 8.98
C LEU A 147 -25.90 -5.35 9.99
N LEU A 148 -27.09 -5.68 9.49
CA LEU A 148 -28.11 -6.45 10.20
C LEU A 148 -28.01 -7.91 9.79
N ALA A 149 -27.50 -8.77 10.66
CA ALA A 149 -27.39 -10.20 10.44
C ALA A 149 -28.49 -10.95 11.19
N PRO A 150 -29.40 -11.67 10.52
CA PRO A 150 -30.35 -12.52 11.24
C PRO A 150 -29.64 -13.68 11.95
N ALA A 151 -30.01 -13.94 13.21
CA ALA A 151 -29.44 -14.97 14.08
C ALA A 151 -30.33 -16.23 14.06
N LYS A 152 -30.49 -17.00 15.15
CA LYS A 152 -31.36 -18.19 15.19
C LYS A 152 -32.83 -17.80 15.38
N ILE A 153 -33.47 -17.39 14.28
CA ILE A 153 -34.85 -16.90 14.27
C ILE A 153 -35.79 -18.01 14.77
N LEU A 154 -36.66 -17.68 15.72
CA LEU A 154 -37.61 -18.59 16.40
C LEU A 154 -37.00 -19.54 17.45
N ALA A 155 -35.67 -19.53 17.67
CA ALA A 155 -35.11 -20.13 18.88
C ALA A 155 -35.27 -19.14 20.05
N LYS A 156 -35.59 -19.61 21.25
CA LYS A 156 -35.71 -18.74 22.42
C LYS A 156 -34.44 -17.90 22.59
N GLY A 157 -34.58 -16.57 22.59
CA GLY A 157 -33.53 -15.63 22.96
C GLY A 157 -33.23 -14.54 21.93
N ARG A 158 -32.63 -14.87 20.78
CA ARG A 158 -31.95 -13.89 19.94
C ARG A 158 -32.31 -14.03 18.46
N ASP A 159 -32.93 -12.98 17.91
CA ASP A 159 -33.42 -12.97 16.53
C ASP A 159 -32.40 -12.35 15.55
N PHE A 160 -31.66 -11.31 15.98
CA PHE A 160 -30.75 -10.56 15.11
C PHE A 160 -29.43 -10.16 15.82
N ASP A 161 -28.40 -9.89 15.03
CA ASP A 161 -27.16 -9.24 15.42
C ASP A 161 -26.97 -7.97 14.55
N PHE A 162 -26.73 -6.82 15.19
CA PHE A 162 -26.32 -5.59 14.52
C PHE A 162 -24.83 -5.35 14.71
N TYR A 163 -24.14 -5.06 13.62
CA TYR A 163 -22.73 -4.67 13.59
C TYR A 163 -22.64 -3.23 13.12
N PHE A 164 -22.16 -2.34 13.98
CA PHE A 164 -21.98 -0.92 13.70
C PHE A 164 -20.50 -0.57 13.67
N PHE A 165 -20.03 -0.08 12.54
CA PHE A 165 -18.64 0.29 12.34
C PHE A 165 -18.52 1.79 12.11
N SER A 166 -17.45 2.37 12.64
CA SER A 166 -16.99 3.71 12.28
C SER A 166 -15.49 3.66 12.00
N GLY A 167 -15.06 4.19 10.85
CA GLY A 167 -13.66 4.16 10.43
C GLY A 167 -13.32 5.23 9.39
N PRO A 168 -12.05 5.28 8.96
CA PRO A 168 -11.51 6.39 8.15
C PRO A 168 -12.05 6.51 6.73
N GLY A 169 -12.81 5.52 6.24
CA GLY A 169 -13.44 5.56 4.91
C GLY A 169 -12.49 5.45 3.72
N VAL A 170 -11.17 5.28 3.94
CA VAL A 170 -10.16 5.23 2.88
C VAL A 170 -10.31 3.98 2.01
N MET A 171 -10.51 2.80 2.59
CA MET A 171 -10.50 1.52 1.84
C MET A 171 -11.74 1.29 0.97
N GLY A 172 -12.90 1.83 1.33
CA GLY A 172 -14.16 1.60 0.59
C GLY A 172 -14.06 2.00 -0.89
N PRO A 173 -13.67 3.25 -1.21
CA PRO A 173 -13.42 3.70 -2.58
C PRO A 173 -12.35 2.87 -3.31
N LEU A 174 -11.29 2.46 -2.61
CA LEU A 174 -10.20 1.67 -3.20
C LEU A 174 -10.67 0.28 -3.64
N ILE A 175 -11.47 -0.40 -2.80
CA ILE A 175 -12.09 -1.68 -3.16
C ILE A 175 -13.04 -1.49 -4.34
N ASN A 176 -13.88 -0.44 -4.30
CA ASN A 176 -14.80 -0.14 -5.40
C ASN A 176 -14.07 0.11 -6.72
N SER A 177 -12.91 0.77 -6.70
CA SER A 177 -12.06 0.99 -7.88
C SER A 177 -11.70 -0.32 -8.59
N VAL A 178 -11.26 -1.32 -7.82
CA VAL A 178 -10.90 -2.65 -8.37
C VAL A 178 -12.13 -3.39 -8.87
N LEU A 179 -13.23 -3.31 -8.12
CA LEU A 179 -14.49 -3.94 -8.52
C LEU A 179 -14.97 -3.36 -9.86
N ASP A 180 -15.04 -2.04 -9.99
CA ASP A 180 -15.46 -1.35 -11.21
C ASP A 180 -14.55 -1.68 -12.39
N ALA A 181 -13.23 -1.74 -12.17
CA ALA A 181 -12.28 -2.04 -13.22
C ALA A 181 -12.35 -3.48 -13.74
N ASN A 182 -12.78 -4.46 -12.92
CA ASN A 182 -12.64 -5.89 -13.27
C ASN A 182 -13.95 -6.66 -13.43
N LEU A 183 -15.05 -6.22 -12.79
CA LEU A 183 -16.27 -7.03 -12.75
C LEU A 183 -16.90 -7.24 -14.13
N GLY A 184 -16.81 -6.24 -15.02
CA GLY A 184 -17.28 -6.38 -16.41
C GLY A 184 -16.61 -7.55 -17.14
N ALA A 185 -15.27 -7.62 -17.08
CA ALA A 185 -14.48 -8.72 -17.64
C ALA A 185 -14.83 -10.06 -16.98
N PHE A 186 -14.93 -10.09 -15.65
CA PHE A 186 -15.30 -11.29 -14.91
C PHE A 186 -16.65 -11.85 -15.36
N PHE A 187 -17.71 -11.03 -15.38
CA PHE A 187 -19.06 -11.47 -15.75
C PHE A 187 -19.16 -11.87 -17.23
N ALA A 188 -18.48 -11.15 -18.13
CA ALA A 188 -18.37 -11.54 -19.53
C ALA A 188 -17.66 -12.89 -19.70
N GLY A 189 -16.61 -13.14 -18.90
CA GLY A 189 -15.91 -14.42 -18.84
C GLY A 189 -16.81 -15.58 -18.43
N ILE A 190 -17.67 -15.39 -17.41
CA ILE A 190 -18.67 -16.40 -17.00
C ILE A 190 -19.69 -16.65 -18.11
N LYS A 191 -20.17 -15.59 -18.78
CA LYS A 191 -21.12 -15.71 -19.89
C LYS A 191 -20.54 -16.52 -21.05
N LYS A 192 -19.26 -16.29 -21.37
CA LYS A 192 -18.54 -17.01 -22.43
C LYS A 192 -18.22 -18.45 -22.02
N ASN A 193 -17.86 -18.67 -20.75
CA ASN A 193 -17.49 -19.95 -20.19
C ASN A 193 -18.33 -20.24 -18.92
N PRO A 194 -19.55 -20.79 -19.07
CA PRO A 194 -20.43 -21.11 -17.95
C PRO A 194 -19.75 -21.98 -16.91
N GLN A 195 -19.96 -21.66 -15.64
CA GLN A 195 -19.27 -22.31 -14.54
C GLN A 195 -20.13 -23.38 -13.89
N LYS A 196 -19.61 -24.61 -13.84
CA LYS A 196 -20.30 -25.76 -13.25
C LYS A 196 -19.80 -26.07 -11.85
N VAL A 197 -20.73 -26.31 -10.92
CA VAL A 197 -20.45 -26.67 -9.54
C VAL A 197 -21.35 -27.83 -9.11
N ALA A 198 -20.74 -28.88 -8.58
CA ALA A 198 -21.46 -29.95 -7.92
C ALA A 198 -21.75 -29.54 -6.46
N VAL A 199 -23.03 -29.47 -6.11
CA VAL A 199 -23.49 -29.21 -4.74
C VAL A 199 -23.40 -30.50 -3.92
N ASN A 200 -23.81 -31.63 -4.51
CA ASN A 200 -23.64 -32.98 -3.99
C ASN A 200 -23.72 -34.01 -5.13
N GLY A 201 -23.77 -35.31 -4.82
CA GLY A 201 -23.83 -36.38 -5.83
C GLY A 201 -25.06 -36.34 -6.75
N ASP A 202 -26.14 -35.68 -6.32
CA ASP A 202 -27.40 -35.58 -7.04
C ASP A 202 -27.66 -34.19 -7.65
N ILE A 203 -26.92 -33.15 -7.25
CA ILE A 203 -27.21 -31.76 -7.64
C ILE A 203 -25.99 -31.11 -8.28
N ASP A 204 -26.14 -30.63 -9.52
CA ASP A 204 -25.20 -29.70 -10.15
C ASP A 204 -25.87 -28.36 -10.45
N LEU A 205 -25.13 -27.28 -10.24
CA LEU A 205 -25.48 -25.94 -10.67
C LEU A 205 -24.51 -25.50 -11.76
N THR A 206 -25.02 -25.04 -12.89
CA THR A 206 -24.23 -24.38 -13.93
C THR A 206 -24.65 -22.91 -14.00
N ILE A 207 -23.79 -22.02 -13.53
CA ILE A 207 -23.97 -20.56 -13.63
C ILE A 207 -23.66 -20.16 -15.07
N LYS A 208 -24.66 -19.60 -15.76
CA LYS A 208 -24.55 -19.22 -17.17
C LYS A 208 -24.25 -17.74 -17.35
N GLU A 209 -24.92 -16.87 -16.60
CA GLU A 209 -24.86 -15.43 -16.83
C GLU A 209 -25.29 -14.69 -15.56
N PHE A 210 -24.67 -13.53 -15.32
CA PHE A 210 -25.13 -12.53 -14.37
C PHE A 210 -25.76 -11.38 -15.15
N LEU A 211 -27.00 -11.06 -14.84
CA LEU A 211 -27.71 -9.88 -15.36
C LEU A 211 -27.68 -8.76 -14.33
N ASN A 212 -27.51 -7.55 -14.84
CA ASN A 212 -27.47 -6.30 -14.08
C ASN A 212 -26.67 -6.40 -12.76
N PRO A 213 -25.46 -7.01 -12.77
CA PRO A 213 -24.74 -7.22 -11.53
C PRO A 213 -24.22 -5.88 -10.99
N ALA A 214 -24.56 -5.59 -9.75
CA ALA A 214 -24.04 -4.48 -8.97
C ALA A 214 -23.40 -5.05 -7.71
N VAL A 215 -22.08 -4.89 -7.59
CA VAL A 215 -21.32 -5.24 -6.39
C VAL A 215 -20.65 -3.98 -5.89
N ARG A 216 -20.91 -3.62 -4.63
CA ARG A 216 -20.41 -2.37 -4.03
C ARG A 216 -19.92 -2.59 -2.62
N CYS A 217 -18.71 -2.14 -2.33
CA CYS A 217 -18.26 -1.98 -0.96
C CYS A 217 -18.93 -0.74 -0.35
N LYS A 218 -19.65 -0.92 0.75
CA LYS A 218 -20.32 0.15 1.51
C LYS A 218 -19.49 0.65 2.68
N TYR A 219 -18.63 -0.20 3.21
CA TYR A 219 -17.72 0.11 4.30
C TYR A 219 -16.51 -0.80 4.20
N SER A 220 -15.32 -0.25 4.44
CA SER A 220 -14.13 -1.07 4.65
C SER A 220 -13.10 -0.34 5.49
N SER A 221 -12.35 -1.10 6.28
CA SER A 221 -11.30 -0.59 7.16
C SER A 221 -10.19 -1.62 7.32
N VAL A 222 -9.01 -1.13 7.70
CA VAL A 222 -7.87 -1.93 8.14
C VAL A 222 -7.37 -1.40 9.48
N THR A 223 -7.19 -2.31 10.43
CA THR A 223 -6.85 -1.97 11.82
C THR A 223 -5.73 -2.87 12.34
N PRO A 224 -4.86 -2.38 13.23
CA PRO A 224 -3.89 -3.24 13.89
C PRO A 224 -4.58 -4.35 14.69
N GLY A 225 -4.06 -5.57 14.59
CA GLY A 225 -4.48 -6.72 15.38
C GLY A 225 -3.84 -6.74 16.78
N THR A 226 -4.11 -7.81 17.53
CA THR A 226 -3.59 -7.98 18.91
C THR A 226 -2.11 -8.38 18.98
N GLY A 227 -1.49 -8.73 17.85
CA GLY A 227 -0.08 -9.12 17.75
C GLY A 227 0.71 -8.20 16.81
N ALA A 228 2.02 -8.09 17.03
CA ALA A 228 2.90 -7.40 16.08
C ALA A 228 2.78 -8.04 14.69
N ASN A 229 2.63 -7.23 13.65
CA ASN A 229 2.44 -7.66 12.26
C ASN A 229 1.11 -8.35 11.94
N LEU A 230 0.16 -8.40 12.88
CA LEU A 230 -1.21 -8.83 12.61
C LEU A 230 -2.08 -7.62 12.34
N TRP A 231 -2.92 -7.70 11.31
CA TRP A 231 -3.88 -6.67 10.95
C TRP A 231 -5.24 -7.29 10.67
N THR A 232 -6.32 -6.54 10.90
CA THR A 232 -7.68 -6.97 10.64
C THR A 232 -8.30 -6.07 9.59
N VAL A 233 -8.87 -6.67 8.54
CA VAL A 233 -9.70 -6.00 7.56
C VAL A 233 -11.16 -6.28 7.89
N ASN A 234 -11.99 -5.24 7.93
CA ASN A 234 -13.44 -5.37 7.95
C ASN A 234 -13.98 -4.81 6.63
N ALA A 235 -14.92 -5.50 5.99
CA ALA A 235 -15.57 -5.01 4.78
C ALA A 235 -17.04 -5.41 4.74
N ILE A 236 -17.89 -4.47 4.33
CA ILE A 236 -19.30 -4.70 4.02
C ILE A 236 -19.49 -4.53 2.51
N LEU A 237 -19.91 -5.60 1.85
CA LEU A 237 -20.17 -5.68 0.42
C LEU A 237 -21.66 -5.90 0.16
N ASP A 238 -22.25 -5.08 -0.68
CA ASP A 238 -23.61 -5.25 -1.18
C ASP A 238 -23.58 -5.84 -2.59
N ILE A 239 -24.46 -6.81 -2.82
CA ILE A 239 -24.61 -7.51 -4.10
C ILE A 239 -26.08 -7.48 -4.51
N THR A 240 -26.34 -7.01 -5.72
CA THR A 240 -27.62 -7.11 -6.41
C THR A 240 -27.36 -7.66 -7.80
N SER A 241 -28.04 -8.74 -8.19
CA SER A 241 -27.89 -9.34 -9.51
C SER A 241 -29.00 -10.36 -9.77
N GLU A 242 -29.28 -10.62 -11.04
CA GLU A 242 -30.04 -11.81 -11.44
C GLU A 242 -29.08 -12.84 -12.04
N VAL A 243 -29.12 -14.07 -11.54
CA VAL A 243 -28.21 -15.14 -11.96
C VAL A 243 -29.00 -16.15 -12.77
N LYS A 244 -28.70 -16.23 -14.07
CA LYS A 244 -29.20 -17.33 -14.91
C LYS A 244 -28.36 -18.56 -14.66
N MET A 245 -29.03 -19.66 -14.35
CA MET A 245 -28.37 -20.93 -14.09
C MET A 245 -29.13 -22.10 -14.71
N LYS A 246 -28.44 -23.23 -14.85
CA LYS A 246 -29.04 -24.54 -15.10
C LYS A 246 -28.83 -25.40 -13.88
N VAL A 247 -29.90 -25.96 -13.34
CA VAL A 247 -29.86 -26.90 -12.22
C VAL A 247 -30.07 -28.31 -12.77
N ARG A 248 -29.19 -29.22 -12.39
CA ARG A 248 -29.38 -30.65 -12.59
C ARG A 248 -29.73 -31.27 -11.25
N TYR A 249 -30.85 -31.96 -11.16
CA TYR A 249 -31.16 -32.86 -10.06
C TYR A 249 -31.32 -34.29 -10.59
N LYS A 250 -30.41 -35.18 -10.19
CA LYS A 250 -30.26 -36.53 -10.74
C LYS A 250 -30.13 -36.49 -12.27
N LYS A 251 -31.18 -36.90 -12.99
CA LYS A 251 -31.23 -36.92 -14.47
C LYS A 251 -32.01 -35.75 -15.07
N VAL A 252 -32.65 -34.92 -14.26
CA VAL A 252 -33.49 -33.80 -14.72
C VAL A 252 -32.64 -32.54 -14.79
N ASN A 253 -32.75 -31.79 -15.90
CA ASN A 253 -32.11 -30.49 -16.08
C ASN A 253 -33.19 -29.41 -16.24
N GLN A 254 -33.03 -28.29 -15.54
CA GLN A 254 -33.94 -27.16 -15.63
C GLN A 254 -33.17 -25.84 -15.64
N ASP A 255 -33.59 -24.90 -16.47
CA ASP A 255 -33.07 -23.53 -16.44
C ASP A 255 -33.81 -22.72 -15.37
N ALA A 256 -33.10 -21.85 -14.66
CA ALA A 256 -33.62 -21.06 -13.55
C ALA A 256 -33.00 -19.66 -13.53
N VAL A 257 -33.72 -18.71 -12.92
CA VAL A 257 -33.21 -17.37 -12.66
C VAL A 257 -33.33 -17.07 -11.17
N LEU A 258 -32.21 -16.81 -10.51
CA LEU A 258 -32.15 -16.37 -9.13
C LEU A 258 -32.00 -14.84 -9.10
N LYS A 259 -33.02 -14.12 -8.63
CA LYS A 259 -32.97 -12.68 -8.42
C LYS A 259 -32.55 -12.39 -6.99
N LEU A 260 -31.44 -11.69 -6.83
CA LEU A 260 -30.90 -11.26 -5.54
C LEU A 260 -30.97 -9.75 -5.47
N LYS A 261 -31.64 -9.23 -4.43
CA LYS A 261 -31.72 -7.81 -4.12
C LYS A 261 -31.03 -7.54 -2.80
N ASN A 262 -30.00 -6.70 -2.83
CA ASN A 262 -29.27 -6.19 -1.67
C ASN A 262 -28.87 -7.31 -0.68
N LEU A 263 -28.12 -8.29 -1.19
CA LEU A 263 -27.35 -9.20 -0.34
C LEU A 263 -26.16 -8.42 0.23
N SER A 264 -26.22 -8.07 1.51
CA SER A 264 -25.11 -7.45 2.24
C SER A 264 -24.28 -8.51 2.94
N ILE A 265 -22.96 -8.41 2.85
CA ILE A 265 -22.01 -9.37 3.39
C ILE A 265 -20.96 -8.64 4.20
N LEU A 266 -20.87 -8.93 5.50
CA LEU A 266 -19.74 -8.55 6.34
C LEU A 266 -18.68 -9.64 6.30
N VAL A 267 -17.47 -9.26 5.93
CA VAL A 267 -16.26 -10.06 6.03
C VAL A 267 -15.33 -9.39 7.03
N SER A 268 -14.85 -10.15 8.02
CA SER A 268 -13.66 -9.77 8.78
C SER A 268 -12.56 -10.78 8.52
N ALA A 269 -11.36 -10.29 8.21
CA ALA A 269 -10.21 -11.13 7.90
C ALA A 269 -8.97 -10.66 8.66
N ASN A 270 -8.16 -11.61 9.12
CA ASN A 270 -6.85 -11.35 9.69
C ASN A 270 -5.78 -11.53 8.61
N MET A 271 -4.91 -10.54 8.50
CA MET A 271 -3.69 -10.53 7.71
C MET A 271 -2.51 -10.70 8.65
N ASP A 272 -1.69 -11.71 8.39
CA ASP A 272 -0.46 -11.97 9.12
C ASP A 272 0.75 -11.69 8.21
N PHE A 273 1.49 -10.66 8.59
CA PHE A 273 2.70 -10.21 7.92
C PHE A 273 3.98 -10.65 8.62
N SER A 274 3.91 -11.54 9.62
CA SER A 274 5.10 -12.00 10.37
C SER A 274 6.14 -12.69 9.48
N GLY A 275 5.73 -13.18 8.30
CA GLY A 275 6.60 -13.77 7.29
C GLY A 275 7.46 -12.75 6.51
N LEU A 276 7.11 -11.46 6.55
CA LEU A 276 7.89 -10.40 5.90
C LEU A 276 9.09 -10.02 6.77
N SER A 277 10.19 -10.76 6.62
CA SER A 277 11.48 -10.39 7.21
C SER A 277 12.04 -9.14 6.55
N SER A 278 12.77 -8.32 7.31
CA SER A 278 13.38 -7.04 6.87
C SER A 278 14.37 -7.13 5.69
N ALA A 279 14.74 -8.34 5.23
CA ALA A 279 15.82 -8.55 4.26
C ALA A 279 15.41 -9.30 2.98
N ASN A 280 14.15 -9.70 2.78
CA ASN A 280 13.79 -10.51 1.61
C ASN A 280 12.35 -10.31 1.10
N LEU A 281 12.23 -9.68 -0.07
CA LEU A 281 10.97 -9.51 -0.82
C LEU A 281 10.40 -10.83 -1.36
N ALA A 282 11.20 -11.91 -1.46
CA ALA A 282 10.70 -13.24 -1.86
C ALA A 282 9.74 -13.85 -0.81
N ASN A 283 9.64 -13.26 0.38
CA ASN A 283 8.76 -13.73 1.45
C ASN A 283 7.34 -13.14 1.41
N VAL A 284 6.98 -12.33 0.41
CA VAL A 284 5.59 -11.86 0.21
C VAL A 284 4.61 -13.03 0.02
N ALA A 285 5.09 -14.17 -0.50
CA ALA A 285 4.32 -15.42 -0.57
C ALA A 285 3.90 -15.98 0.80
N ASN A 286 4.46 -15.47 1.91
CA ASN A 286 4.15 -15.89 3.28
C ASN A 286 3.09 -15.00 3.96
N ILE A 287 2.51 -14.01 3.27
CA ILE A 287 1.39 -13.24 3.81
C ILE A 287 0.19 -14.20 3.96
N LYS A 288 -0.26 -14.41 5.19
CA LYS A 288 -1.43 -15.27 5.44
C LYS A 288 -2.67 -14.40 5.59
N LEU A 289 -3.68 -14.70 4.79
CA LEU A 289 -5.01 -14.11 4.92
C LEU A 289 -5.97 -15.18 5.43
N SER A 290 -6.69 -14.88 6.49
CA SER A 290 -7.71 -15.77 7.05
C SER A 290 -8.98 -15.01 7.38
N VAL A 291 -10.10 -15.40 6.77
CA VAL A 291 -11.42 -14.87 7.09
C VAL A 291 -11.90 -15.48 8.39
N THR A 292 -12.17 -14.62 9.36
CA THR A 292 -12.58 -14.99 10.72
C THR A 292 -14.05 -14.70 10.99
N ARG A 293 -14.66 -13.80 10.22
CA ARG A 293 -16.09 -13.51 10.30
C ARG A 293 -16.71 -13.44 8.91
N PHE A 294 -17.86 -14.07 8.79
CA PHE A 294 -18.74 -13.98 7.63
C PHE A 294 -20.16 -13.81 8.15
N GLN A 295 -20.83 -12.72 7.81
CA GLN A 295 -22.23 -12.48 8.20
C GLN A 295 -22.98 -11.88 7.01
N THR A 296 -24.26 -12.18 6.90
CA THR A 296 -25.07 -11.84 5.74
C THR A 296 -26.43 -11.27 6.11
N SER A 297 -26.93 -10.41 5.23
CA SER A 297 -28.30 -9.89 5.23
C SER A 297 -28.83 -9.96 3.81
N VAL A 298 -30.12 -10.23 3.62
CA VAL A 298 -30.74 -10.26 2.29
C VAL A 298 -32.06 -9.53 2.36
N GLU A 299 -32.21 -8.48 1.54
CA GLU A 299 -33.48 -7.77 1.43
C GLU A 299 -34.52 -8.58 0.64
N GLY A 300 -34.12 -9.10 -0.52
CA GLY A 300 -35.00 -9.85 -1.40
C GLY A 300 -34.29 -10.99 -2.10
N ILE A 301 -34.97 -12.14 -2.16
CA ILE A 301 -34.58 -13.29 -2.96
C ILE A 301 -35.82 -13.83 -3.67
N ASP A 302 -35.69 -14.05 -4.98
CA ASP A 302 -36.73 -14.65 -5.80
C ASP A 302 -36.09 -15.66 -6.76
N VAL A 303 -36.79 -16.75 -7.05
CA VAL A 303 -36.32 -17.82 -7.93
C VAL A 303 -37.40 -18.14 -8.93
N ASP A 304 -37.17 -17.77 -10.19
CA ASP A 304 -38.08 -18.07 -11.29
C ASP A 304 -37.89 -19.54 -11.73
N GLY A 305 -39.00 -20.29 -11.78
CA GLY A 305 -39.09 -21.67 -12.29
C GLY A 305 -39.74 -22.66 -11.31
N ASP A 306 -40.27 -23.78 -11.83
CA ASP A 306 -40.88 -24.88 -11.03
C ASP A 306 -39.88 -25.58 -10.08
N ILE A 307 -38.61 -25.17 -10.09
CA ILE A 307 -37.49 -25.67 -9.27
C ILE A 307 -37.79 -25.68 -7.76
N LEU A 308 -38.51 -24.67 -7.26
CA LEU A 308 -38.87 -24.55 -5.84
C LEU A 308 -39.92 -25.58 -5.43
N VAL A 309 -40.74 -26.03 -6.37
CA VAL A 309 -41.78 -27.03 -6.13
C VAL A 309 -41.20 -28.44 -6.33
N ASP A 310 -40.39 -28.65 -7.37
CA ASP A 310 -39.92 -30.00 -7.75
C ASP A 310 -38.63 -30.45 -7.07
N ILE A 311 -37.67 -29.55 -6.78
CA ILE A 311 -36.39 -29.92 -6.16
C ILE A 311 -36.43 -29.65 -4.65
N VAL A 312 -36.90 -28.47 -4.23
CA VAL A 312 -36.99 -28.13 -2.80
C VAL A 312 -38.16 -28.85 -2.13
N GLY A 313 -39.30 -28.99 -2.81
CA GLY A 313 -40.44 -29.76 -2.29
C GLY A 313 -40.15 -31.25 -2.11
N VAL A 314 -39.23 -31.83 -2.90
CA VAL A 314 -38.85 -33.25 -2.82
C VAL A 314 -37.68 -33.50 -1.87
N LEU A 315 -36.68 -32.61 -1.81
CA LEU A 315 -35.54 -32.77 -0.91
C LEU A 315 -35.83 -32.29 0.52
N TYR A 316 -36.67 -31.25 0.67
CA TYR A 316 -36.98 -30.59 1.94
C TYR A 316 -38.42 -30.05 1.96
N PRO A 317 -39.44 -30.92 1.96
CA PRO A 317 -40.87 -30.53 1.91
C PRO A 317 -41.29 -29.55 3.03
N VAL A 318 -40.57 -29.55 4.15
CA VAL A 318 -40.80 -28.66 5.30
C VAL A 318 -40.16 -27.27 5.12
N PHE A 319 -39.13 -27.13 4.26
CA PHE A 319 -38.36 -25.89 4.06
C PHE A 319 -38.74 -25.11 2.80
N ALA A 320 -39.53 -25.67 1.87
CA ALA A 320 -39.99 -24.95 0.67
C ALA A 320 -40.68 -23.60 0.95
N PRO A 321 -41.52 -23.45 2.01
CA PRO A 321 -42.07 -22.15 2.40
C PRO A 321 -41.02 -21.23 3.07
N VAL A 322 -39.98 -21.81 3.69
CA VAL A 322 -38.93 -21.10 4.43
C VAL A 322 -37.93 -20.43 3.48
N LEU A 323 -37.67 -21.02 2.31
CA LEU A 323 -36.81 -20.44 1.28
C LEU A 323 -37.34 -19.16 0.63
N ARG A 324 -38.65 -18.92 0.72
CA ARG A 324 -39.27 -17.69 0.24
C ARG A 324 -39.13 -16.52 1.22
N LEU A 325 -38.50 -16.73 2.38
CA LEU A 325 -38.31 -15.72 3.41
C LEU A 325 -36.82 -15.34 3.48
N PRO A 326 -36.40 -14.21 2.85
CA PRO A 326 -34.98 -13.81 2.73
C PRO A 326 -34.23 -13.82 4.07
N TYR A 327 -34.89 -13.35 5.13
CA TYR A 327 -34.32 -13.26 6.47
C TYR A 327 -34.05 -14.64 7.12
N LYS A 328 -34.84 -15.68 6.82
CA LYS A 328 -34.60 -17.04 7.32
C LYS A 328 -33.45 -17.72 6.59
N LEU A 329 -33.28 -17.44 5.29
CA LEU A 329 -32.13 -17.93 4.53
C LEU A 329 -30.83 -17.34 5.09
N ALA A 330 -30.79 -16.02 5.28
CA ALA A 330 -29.64 -15.34 5.89
C ALA A 330 -29.35 -15.89 7.30
N SER A 331 -30.38 -16.21 8.09
CA SER A 331 -30.23 -16.88 9.40
C SER A 331 -29.50 -18.23 9.32
N ILE A 332 -29.85 -19.10 8.36
CA ILE A 332 -29.20 -20.40 8.16
C ILE A 332 -27.72 -20.19 7.81
N VAL A 333 -27.43 -19.27 6.89
CA VAL A 333 -26.08 -18.89 6.46
C VAL A 333 -25.24 -18.33 7.62
N ASN A 334 -25.84 -17.50 8.47
CA ASN A 334 -25.17 -16.87 9.62
C ASN A 334 -24.98 -17.84 10.80
N THR A 335 -25.70 -18.96 10.84
CA THR A 335 -25.72 -19.87 11.99
C THR A 335 -25.25 -21.27 11.64
N SER A 336 -26.14 -22.16 11.18
CA SER A 336 -25.85 -23.58 10.98
C SER A 336 -24.76 -23.82 9.95
N GLU A 337 -24.66 -22.97 8.93
CA GLU A 337 -23.78 -23.20 7.79
C GLU A 337 -22.52 -22.35 7.82
N ASN A 338 -22.50 -21.31 8.66
CA ASN A 338 -21.44 -20.32 8.70
C ASN A 338 -20.03 -20.91 8.77
N LYS A 339 -19.83 -21.94 9.61
CA LYS A 339 -18.54 -22.62 9.77
C LYS A 339 -18.08 -23.30 8.47
N ASN A 340 -19.00 -23.94 7.75
CA ASN A 340 -18.69 -24.59 6.47
C ASN A 340 -18.29 -23.54 5.43
N ILE A 341 -19.05 -22.43 5.37
CA ILE A 341 -18.79 -21.32 4.46
C ILE A 341 -17.42 -20.70 4.74
N LEU A 342 -17.11 -20.41 6.00
CA LEU A 342 -15.79 -19.90 6.41
C LEU A 342 -14.67 -20.87 6.03
N GLY A 343 -14.86 -22.18 6.22
CA GLY A 343 -13.90 -23.20 5.80
C GLY A 343 -13.67 -23.18 4.29
N MET A 344 -14.74 -23.05 3.50
CA MET A 344 -14.68 -22.97 2.04
C MET A 344 -13.97 -21.68 1.58
N ILE A 345 -14.28 -20.53 2.17
CA ILE A 345 -13.63 -19.24 1.85
C ILE A 345 -12.13 -19.30 2.16
N ASN A 346 -11.74 -19.84 3.31
CA ASN A 346 -10.34 -19.93 3.69
C ASN A 346 -9.56 -20.94 2.83
N ALA A 347 -10.17 -22.09 2.49
CA ALA A 347 -9.61 -23.03 1.53
C ALA A 347 -9.46 -22.38 0.14
N ALA A 348 -10.44 -21.55 -0.24
CA ALA A 348 -10.43 -20.81 -1.47
C ALA A 348 -9.28 -19.80 -1.55
N ILE A 349 -9.11 -18.96 -0.54
CA ILE A 349 -7.99 -18.03 -0.41
C ILE A 349 -6.65 -18.78 -0.47
N SER A 350 -6.55 -19.90 0.27
CA SER A 350 -5.35 -20.75 0.26
C SER A 350 -5.03 -21.30 -1.15
N SER A 351 -6.05 -21.67 -1.91
CA SER A 351 -5.89 -22.20 -3.27
C SER A 351 -5.59 -21.14 -4.33
N LEU A 352 -5.98 -19.89 -4.08
CA LEU A 352 -5.53 -18.74 -4.89
C LEU A 352 -4.04 -18.47 -4.70
N GLY A 353 -3.45 -19.10 -3.66
CA GLY A 353 -2.04 -19.15 -3.28
C GLY A 353 -1.25 -18.11 -4.02
N LEU A 354 -1.02 -16.94 -3.39
CA LEU A 354 -0.31 -15.78 -3.92
C LEU A 354 0.94 -16.22 -4.70
N ARG A 355 0.73 -16.61 -5.96
CA ARG A 355 1.71 -17.29 -6.79
C ARG A 355 2.51 -16.15 -7.37
N GLN A 356 3.65 -15.85 -6.73
CA GLN A 356 4.71 -15.18 -7.45
C GLN A 356 5.01 -16.00 -8.70
N THR A 357 4.95 -15.35 -9.85
CA THR A 357 5.79 -15.67 -10.99
C THR A 357 7.22 -15.80 -10.45
N THR A 358 7.80 -16.99 -10.58
CA THR A 358 9.16 -17.30 -10.13
C THR A 358 10.16 -16.35 -10.78
N ILE A 359 10.62 -15.34 -10.05
CA ILE A 359 11.83 -14.60 -10.40
C ILE A 359 13.02 -15.40 -9.86
N ALA A 360 13.76 -16.02 -10.78
CA ALA A 360 15.00 -16.70 -10.47
C ALA A 360 15.98 -15.72 -9.82
N GLY A 361 16.38 -16.01 -8.58
CA GLY A 361 17.28 -15.17 -7.81
C GLY A 361 18.70 -15.17 -8.36
N LYS A 362 19.28 -13.96 -8.47
CA LYS A 362 20.70 -13.75 -8.21
C LYS A 362 20.82 -13.00 -6.88
N ARG A 363 21.30 -13.73 -5.87
CA ARG A 363 21.64 -13.26 -4.53
C ARG A 363 22.73 -12.19 -4.60
N TRP A 364 22.50 -11.06 -3.93
CA TRP A 364 23.56 -10.26 -3.32
C TRP A 364 23.58 -10.57 -1.83
N THR A 365 24.72 -11.06 -1.34
CA THR A 365 24.97 -11.27 0.08
C THR A 365 25.50 -9.97 0.68
N LEU A 366 24.76 -9.42 1.66
CA LEU A 366 25.31 -8.42 2.59
C LEU A 366 26.44 -9.08 3.41
N PRO A 367 27.55 -8.37 3.69
CA PRO A 367 28.55 -8.86 4.63
C PRO A 367 27.95 -8.89 6.04
N GLU A 368 28.09 -10.02 6.71
CA GLU A 368 27.75 -10.18 8.12
C GLU A 368 28.59 -9.19 8.96
N LEU A 369 27.91 -8.29 9.67
CA LEU A 369 28.52 -7.52 10.74
C LEU A 369 28.65 -8.42 11.98
N PRO A 370 29.86 -8.58 12.56
CA PRO A 370 30.03 -9.38 13.75
C PRO A 370 29.38 -8.69 14.95
N GLY A 371 28.32 -9.33 15.46
CA GLY A 371 27.92 -9.38 16.87
C GLY A 371 27.88 -8.09 17.67
N LEU A 372 26.68 -7.50 17.80
CA LEU A 372 26.30 -6.82 19.04
C LEU A 372 24.95 -7.35 19.54
N HIS A 373 25.04 -8.38 20.37
CA HIS A 373 23.97 -8.73 21.29
C HIS A 373 23.91 -7.67 22.40
N LEU A 374 22.95 -6.75 22.33
CA LEU A 374 22.42 -6.04 23.50
C LEU A 374 20.96 -5.66 23.23
N LYS A 375 20.09 -6.64 23.43
CA LYS A 375 18.65 -6.42 23.61
C LYS A 375 18.44 -5.68 24.93
N GLY A 376 17.68 -4.58 24.86
CA GLY A 376 16.85 -4.09 25.95
C GLY A 376 17.58 -3.59 27.19
N LEU A 377 18.04 -2.34 27.18
CA LEU A 377 18.01 -1.50 28.40
C LEU A 377 18.19 0.02 28.15
N PHE A 378 18.46 0.48 26.92
CA PHE A 378 18.78 1.89 26.64
C PHE A 378 17.63 2.77 26.11
N LYS A 379 16.36 2.37 26.27
CA LYS A 379 15.19 3.21 25.87
C LYS A 379 14.69 4.16 26.96
N ARG A 380 15.39 4.30 28.09
CA ARG A 380 14.94 5.15 29.22
C ARG A 380 15.93 6.20 29.75
N PHE A 381 17.07 6.44 29.08
CA PHE A 381 18.05 7.43 29.55
C PHE A 381 18.61 8.42 28.51
N ILE A 382 18.06 8.51 27.29
CA ILE A 382 18.48 9.54 26.33
C ILE A 382 17.24 10.33 25.87
N SER A 383 16.67 11.11 26.80
CA SER A 383 15.77 12.22 26.46
C SER A 383 16.13 13.51 27.21
N ALA A 384 17.36 13.62 27.70
CA ALA A 384 17.88 14.85 28.28
C ALA A 384 19.33 15.01 27.81
N LEU A 385 19.65 16.22 27.31
CA LEU A 385 20.93 16.65 26.72
C LEU A 385 21.05 16.49 25.19
N SER A 386 20.06 17.01 24.45
CA SER A 386 20.36 17.70 23.19
C SER A 386 20.82 19.12 23.53
N THR A 387 22.11 19.29 23.81
CA THR A 387 22.72 20.62 23.79
C THR A 387 22.75 21.06 22.33
N LYS A 388 21.85 21.98 21.96
CA LYS A 388 21.93 22.73 20.70
C LYS A 388 23.32 23.35 20.60
N LYS A 389 24.20 22.69 19.85
CA LYS A 389 25.53 23.22 19.54
C LYS A 389 25.31 24.27 18.46
N THR A 390 25.67 25.51 18.78
CA THR A 390 25.61 26.64 17.86
C THR A 390 26.53 26.34 16.66
N ILE A 391 25.94 25.97 15.53
CA ILE A 391 26.63 25.88 14.24
C ILE A 391 27.05 27.31 13.89
N ARG A 392 28.34 27.55 13.64
CA ARG A 392 28.81 28.87 13.14
C ARG A 392 28.11 29.12 11.81
N SER A 393 27.41 30.25 11.69
CA SER A 393 26.80 30.67 10.43
C SER A 393 27.89 30.89 9.37
N ILE A 394 27.80 30.18 8.26
CA ILE A 394 28.67 30.38 7.09
C ILE A 394 28.12 31.61 6.35
N GLU A 395 28.90 32.69 6.26
CA GLU A 395 28.45 33.99 5.72
C GLU A 395 27.88 33.91 4.30
N ASN A 396 28.33 32.96 3.47
CA ASN A 396 27.77 32.72 2.15
C ASN A 396 27.78 31.23 1.79
N ILE A 397 26.75 30.51 2.23
CA ILE A 397 26.59 29.07 1.94
C ILE A 397 26.39 28.81 0.44
N SER A 398 25.76 29.73 -0.30
CA SER A 398 25.47 29.53 -1.71
C SER A 398 26.69 29.63 -2.63
N THR A 399 27.80 30.20 -2.17
CA THR A 399 29.08 30.25 -2.93
C THR A 399 30.28 29.89 -2.04
N TRP A 400 30.08 28.92 -1.14
CA TRP A 400 31.06 28.61 -0.09
C TRP A 400 32.42 28.16 -0.64
N MET A 401 32.46 27.53 -1.83
CA MET A 401 33.72 27.08 -2.43
C MET A 401 34.58 28.26 -2.90
N SER A 402 34.00 29.42 -3.19
CA SER A 402 34.70 30.63 -3.65
C SER A 402 35.65 31.24 -2.61
N ASN A 403 35.62 30.77 -1.37
CA ASN A 403 36.58 31.20 -0.35
C ASN A 403 38.03 30.86 -0.78
N PRO A 404 38.97 31.82 -0.77
CA PRO A 404 40.35 31.56 -1.17
C PRO A 404 41.04 30.42 -0.41
N LYS A 405 40.71 30.23 0.88
CA LYS A 405 41.27 29.12 1.66
C LYS A 405 40.76 27.76 1.20
N ILE A 406 39.51 27.70 0.74
CA ILE A 406 38.89 26.48 0.22
C ILE A 406 39.42 26.19 -1.19
N GLN A 407 39.60 27.22 -2.01
CA GLN A 407 40.21 27.09 -3.35
C GLN A 407 41.62 26.47 -3.31
N GLU A 408 42.37 26.66 -2.21
CA GLU A 408 43.70 26.06 -2.03
C GLU A 408 43.68 24.61 -1.55
N LEU A 409 42.53 24.07 -1.15
CA LEU A 409 42.41 22.67 -0.74
C LEU A 409 42.50 21.74 -1.95
N ALA A 410 43.24 20.65 -1.81
CA ALA A 410 43.15 19.51 -2.71
C ALA A 410 41.78 18.83 -2.58
N LEU A 411 41.29 18.16 -3.62
CA LEU A 411 40.02 17.43 -3.56
C LEU A 411 39.98 16.42 -2.40
N SER A 412 41.09 15.72 -2.12
CA SER A 412 41.23 14.81 -0.96
C SER A 412 41.10 15.51 0.41
N SER A 413 41.19 16.83 0.44
CA SER A 413 41.07 17.65 1.65
C SER A 413 39.74 18.43 1.73
N LEU A 414 38.86 18.29 0.74
CA LEU A 414 37.59 19.00 0.67
C LEU A 414 36.46 18.11 1.20
N TYR A 415 35.53 18.70 1.97
CA TYR A 415 34.26 18.09 2.33
C TYR A 415 33.16 18.69 1.45
N ILE A 416 32.52 17.85 0.64
CA ILE A 416 31.54 18.21 -0.36
C ILE A 416 30.19 17.65 0.09
N PRO A 417 29.19 18.50 0.38
CA PRO A 417 27.82 18.05 0.59
C PRO A 417 27.20 17.64 -0.75
N GLY A 418 26.60 16.46 -0.78
CA GLY A 418 25.89 15.90 -1.91
C GLY A 418 24.49 15.42 -1.56
N THR A 419 23.67 15.21 -2.58
CA THR A 419 22.34 14.62 -2.45
C THR A 419 22.24 13.30 -3.21
N HIS A 420 21.60 12.32 -2.56
CA HIS A 420 21.21 11.05 -3.18
C HIS A 420 19.88 11.22 -3.90
N ASP A 421 19.73 10.63 -5.09
CA ASP A 421 18.54 10.78 -5.94
C ASP A 421 18.04 12.24 -5.98
N SER A 422 18.93 13.14 -6.40
CA SER A 422 18.79 14.60 -6.16
C SER A 422 17.56 15.21 -6.82
N HIS A 423 17.11 14.60 -7.91
CA HIS A 423 15.93 14.94 -8.70
C HIS A 423 14.61 14.40 -8.12
N ALA A 424 14.66 13.47 -7.17
CA ALA A 424 13.49 12.79 -6.61
C ALA A 424 12.76 13.66 -5.56
N TYR A 425 12.36 14.86 -5.96
CA TYR A 425 11.58 15.82 -5.17
C TYR A 425 10.13 15.98 -5.67
N ASP A 426 9.86 15.65 -6.93
CA ASP A 426 8.53 15.70 -7.55
C ASP A 426 8.40 14.61 -8.63
N PHE A 427 7.25 13.96 -8.69
CA PHE A 427 7.00 12.81 -9.57
C PHE A 427 5.72 12.98 -10.37
N ASP A 428 5.75 12.47 -11.60
CA ASP A 428 4.52 12.12 -12.30
C ASP A 428 4.03 10.76 -11.77
N HIS A 429 2.72 10.52 -11.77
CA HIS A 429 2.12 9.23 -11.42
C HIS A 429 2.27 8.21 -12.56
N VAL A 430 3.50 8.08 -13.04
CA VAL A 430 3.91 7.24 -14.17
C VAL A 430 5.20 6.54 -13.77
N LEU A 431 5.23 5.21 -13.94
CA LEU A 431 6.46 4.45 -13.75
C LEU A 431 7.48 4.87 -14.82
N SER A 432 8.76 4.89 -14.45
CA SER A 432 9.82 5.07 -15.44
C SER A 432 9.86 3.89 -16.43
N SER A 433 10.60 4.00 -17.54
CA SER A 433 10.86 2.81 -18.37
C SER A 433 11.96 1.91 -17.77
N MET A 434 12.60 2.35 -16.68
CA MET A 434 13.60 1.60 -15.95
C MET A 434 12.94 0.60 -15.00
N LYS A 435 12.90 -0.66 -15.42
CA LYS A 435 12.33 -1.76 -14.62
C LYS A 435 13.39 -2.43 -13.75
N TYR A 436 13.34 -2.16 -12.45
CA TYR A 436 14.17 -2.82 -11.44
C TYR A 436 13.54 -4.14 -10.99
N SER A 437 14.36 -5.14 -10.67
CA SER A 437 13.88 -6.50 -10.36
C SER A 437 13.11 -6.60 -9.05
N ASP A 438 13.40 -5.73 -8.08
CA ASP A 438 12.79 -5.64 -6.75
C ASP A 438 11.42 -4.96 -6.75
N ILE A 439 11.16 -4.08 -7.73
CA ILE A 439 9.87 -3.40 -7.92
C ILE A 439 9.19 -3.75 -9.26
N ALA A 440 9.69 -4.77 -9.97
CA ALA A 440 9.20 -5.19 -11.29
C ALA A 440 7.69 -5.50 -11.32
N PHE A 441 7.13 -5.94 -10.20
CA PHE A 441 5.71 -6.24 -10.04
C PHE A 441 4.81 -5.01 -10.26
N LEU A 442 5.34 -3.79 -10.11
CA LEU A 442 4.59 -2.56 -10.37
C LEU A 442 4.16 -2.44 -11.85
N TRP A 443 4.88 -3.09 -12.77
CA TRP A 443 4.52 -3.13 -14.20
C TRP A 443 3.51 -4.24 -14.52
N ASP A 444 3.14 -5.08 -13.55
CA ASP A 444 2.12 -6.11 -13.73
C ASP A 444 0.71 -5.56 -13.39
N PHE A 445 0.58 -4.24 -13.19
CA PHE A 445 -0.67 -3.53 -12.94
C PHE A 445 -1.05 -2.61 -14.09
N ASP A 446 -2.36 -2.49 -14.31
CA ASP A 446 -2.94 -1.40 -15.06
C ASP A 446 -3.60 -0.46 -14.06
N TYR A 447 -3.06 0.73 -13.93
CA TYR A 447 -3.44 1.66 -12.86
C TYR A 447 -4.75 2.38 -13.15
N PHE A 448 -5.11 2.57 -14.42
CA PHE A 448 -6.16 3.52 -14.77
C PHE A 448 -7.21 2.95 -15.74
N LEU A 449 -6.86 1.95 -16.55
CA LEU A 449 -7.78 1.37 -17.51
C LEU A 449 -8.55 0.18 -16.93
N PRO A 450 -9.84 0.02 -17.28
CA PRO A 450 -10.60 -1.16 -16.92
C PRO A 450 -10.16 -2.38 -17.73
N ALA A 451 -10.41 -3.56 -17.18
CA ALA A 451 -10.17 -4.83 -17.86
C ALA A 451 -11.10 -5.00 -19.09
N PRO A 452 -10.64 -5.64 -20.17
CA PRO A 452 -11.47 -5.91 -21.36
C PRO A 452 -12.75 -6.68 -21.02
N SER A 453 -13.91 -6.08 -21.32
CA SER A 453 -15.22 -6.63 -20.96
C SER A 453 -15.82 -7.58 -22.01
N ASP A 454 -15.02 -8.08 -22.95
CA ASP A 454 -15.44 -9.00 -24.02
C ASP A 454 -15.34 -10.49 -23.63
N GLY A 455 -14.92 -10.77 -22.39
CA GLY A 455 -14.72 -12.11 -21.85
C GLY A 455 -13.46 -12.81 -22.38
N SER A 456 -12.54 -12.09 -23.04
CA SER A 456 -11.20 -12.58 -23.37
C SER A 456 -10.25 -12.54 -22.16
N PHE A 457 -10.52 -11.64 -21.20
CA PHE A 457 -9.68 -11.41 -20.04
C PHE A 457 -10.26 -12.04 -18.77
N ASN A 458 -9.44 -12.78 -18.02
CA ASN A 458 -9.79 -13.33 -16.71
C ASN A 458 -9.01 -12.59 -15.61
N PRO A 459 -9.67 -11.66 -14.87
CA PRO A 459 -8.99 -10.84 -13.87
C PRO A 459 -8.46 -11.62 -12.67
N LEU A 460 -8.81 -12.89 -12.51
CA LEU A 460 -8.33 -13.74 -11.43
C LEU A 460 -7.03 -14.48 -11.78
N THR A 461 -6.62 -14.49 -13.05
CA THR A 461 -5.50 -15.33 -13.53
C THR A 461 -4.61 -14.67 -14.56
N MET A 462 -4.98 -13.49 -15.07
CA MET A 462 -4.24 -12.79 -16.12
C MET A 462 -3.68 -11.46 -15.59
N THR A 463 -2.55 -11.06 -16.16
CA THR A 463 -1.93 -9.74 -15.98
C THR A 463 -2.13 -8.90 -17.26
N PRO A 464 -2.15 -7.57 -17.16
CA PRO A 464 -1.99 -6.79 -15.93
C PRO A 464 -3.23 -6.86 -15.01
N ILE A 465 -3.04 -6.72 -13.70
CA ILE A 465 -4.17 -6.59 -12.76
C ILE A 465 -4.67 -5.14 -12.85
N HIS A 466 -5.95 -4.95 -13.18
CA HIS A 466 -6.54 -3.62 -13.34
C HIS A 466 -6.95 -3.06 -11.97
N LEU A 467 -6.39 -1.93 -11.56
CA LEU A 467 -6.67 -1.32 -10.24
C LEU A 467 -7.85 -0.35 -10.29
N GLY A 468 -8.10 0.23 -11.46
CA GLY A 468 -9.03 1.35 -11.63
C GLY A 468 -8.48 2.66 -11.03
N PRO A 469 -9.06 3.80 -11.40
CA PRO A 469 -8.43 5.11 -11.23
C PRO A 469 -8.17 5.50 -9.77
N VAL A 470 -9.06 5.13 -8.84
CA VAL A 470 -8.92 5.55 -7.43
C VAL A 470 -7.83 4.75 -6.73
N LEU A 471 -7.81 3.43 -6.89
CA LEU A 471 -6.73 2.60 -6.33
C LEU A 471 -5.41 2.80 -7.08
N GLY A 472 -5.44 2.98 -8.39
CA GLY A 472 -4.25 3.30 -9.17
C GLY A 472 -3.59 4.58 -8.69
N GLN A 473 -4.38 5.65 -8.50
CA GLN A 473 -3.89 6.91 -7.97
C GLN A 473 -3.36 6.78 -6.53
N TYR A 474 -4.08 6.07 -5.65
CA TYR A 474 -3.60 5.80 -4.30
C TYR A 474 -2.25 5.06 -4.32
N THR A 475 -2.13 4.04 -5.17
CA THR A 475 -0.90 3.22 -5.28
C THR A 475 0.27 4.07 -5.76
N MET A 476 0.09 4.93 -6.76
CA MET A 476 1.14 5.83 -7.24
C MET A 476 1.55 6.86 -6.18
N ASN A 477 0.62 7.40 -5.41
CA ASN A 477 0.94 8.27 -4.28
C ASN A 477 1.78 7.52 -3.22
N SER A 478 1.41 6.28 -2.90
CA SER A 478 2.19 5.47 -1.96
C SER A 478 3.60 5.19 -2.44
N VAL A 479 3.77 4.89 -3.74
CA VAL A 479 5.10 4.74 -4.33
C VAL A 479 5.88 6.05 -4.27
N ALA A 480 5.24 7.21 -4.50
CA ALA A 480 5.89 8.52 -4.39
C ALA A 480 6.38 8.81 -2.96
N HIS A 481 5.59 8.50 -1.93
CA HIS A 481 6.00 8.62 -0.53
C HIS A 481 7.19 7.73 -0.16
N ILE A 482 7.39 6.63 -0.88
CA ILE A 482 8.54 5.73 -0.70
C ILE A 482 9.76 6.23 -1.48
N ALA A 483 9.56 6.74 -2.69
CA ALA A 483 10.61 7.14 -3.63
C ALA A 483 11.15 8.57 -3.40
N LYS A 484 10.41 9.46 -2.74
CA LYS A 484 10.82 10.86 -2.58
C LYS A 484 12.04 11.02 -1.66
N ALA A 485 13.19 11.34 -2.27
CA ALA A 485 14.47 11.47 -1.58
C ALA A 485 14.82 12.91 -1.19
N GLN A 486 14.23 13.91 -1.85
CA GLN A 486 14.52 15.32 -1.60
C GLN A 486 13.25 16.16 -1.41
N GLY A 487 13.37 17.23 -0.61
CA GLY A 487 12.26 18.15 -0.32
C GLY A 487 12.10 19.30 -1.31
N SER A 488 13.14 19.59 -2.11
CA SER A 488 13.22 20.77 -2.96
C SER A 488 13.98 20.49 -4.26
N ASP A 489 13.84 21.40 -5.22
CA ASP A 489 14.50 21.34 -6.52
C ASP A 489 16.04 21.52 -6.46
N ILE A 490 16.71 21.29 -7.60
CA ILE A 490 18.17 21.37 -7.72
C ILE A 490 18.67 22.79 -7.47
N LEU A 491 17.95 23.81 -7.93
CA LEU A 491 18.30 25.20 -7.71
C LEU A 491 18.31 25.54 -6.21
N SER A 492 17.30 25.11 -5.46
CA SER A 492 17.23 25.28 -4.01
C SER A 492 18.36 24.55 -3.30
N GLN A 493 18.68 23.32 -3.73
CA GLN A 493 19.81 22.55 -3.21
C GLN A 493 21.16 23.28 -3.44
N LEU A 494 21.37 23.83 -4.63
CA LEU A 494 22.58 24.62 -4.97
C LEU A 494 22.72 25.87 -4.09
N HIS A 495 21.63 26.63 -3.92
CA HIS A 495 21.59 27.77 -3.00
C HIS A 495 21.82 27.35 -1.55
N GLY A 496 21.38 26.14 -1.18
CA GLY A 496 21.62 25.50 0.11
C GLY A 496 23.05 25.03 0.35
N GLY A 497 23.94 25.11 -0.65
CA GLY A 497 25.36 24.74 -0.55
C GLY A 497 25.70 23.33 -1.04
N VAL A 498 24.73 22.56 -1.55
CA VAL A 498 24.95 21.24 -2.17
C VAL A 498 25.77 21.42 -3.45
N ARG A 499 26.74 20.52 -3.68
CA ARG A 499 27.66 20.59 -4.84
C ARG A 499 27.84 19.28 -5.58
N HIS A 500 27.21 18.21 -5.12
CA HIS A 500 27.18 16.92 -5.79
C HIS A 500 25.74 16.43 -5.92
N PHE A 501 25.36 16.03 -7.13
CA PHE A 501 24.01 15.62 -7.46
C PHE A 501 24.01 14.24 -8.12
N ASP A 502 23.49 13.22 -7.45
CA ASP A 502 23.13 11.93 -8.08
C ASP A 502 21.86 12.11 -8.91
N LEU A 503 21.99 12.05 -10.24
CA LEU A 503 20.91 12.19 -11.21
C LEU A 503 20.75 10.88 -11.99
N ARG A 504 19.62 10.21 -11.77
CA ARG A 504 19.33 8.93 -12.43
C ARG A 504 18.50 9.14 -13.67
N ILE A 505 19.14 9.19 -14.83
CA ILE A 505 18.51 9.64 -16.09
C ILE A 505 18.19 8.46 -17.00
N TYR A 506 16.99 8.45 -17.57
CA TYR A 506 16.59 7.50 -18.60
C TYR A 506 15.95 8.21 -19.80
N TYR A 507 16.01 7.58 -20.96
CA TYR A 507 15.33 8.01 -22.17
C TYR A 507 13.96 7.32 -22.28
N ASP A 508 12.91 8.11 -22.44
CA ASP A 508 11.57 7.64 -22.78
C ASP A 508 11.40 7.70 -24.31
N PRO A 509 11.36 6.54 -25.01
CA PRO A 509 11.25 6.52 -26.46
C PRO A 509 9.86 6.94 -26.96
N THR A 510 8.82 6.82 -26.14
CA THR A 510 7.45 7.23 -26.51
C THR A 510 7.29 8.74 -26.43
N ALA A 511 7.92 9.38 -25.45
CA ALA A 511 7.93 10.84 -25.32
C ALA A 511 9.09 11.53 -26.06
N ASP A 512 10.03 10.76 -26.64
CA ASP A 512 11.29 11.25 -27.21
C ASP A 512 12.00 12.26 -26.30
N THR A 513 12.13 11.93 -25.00
CA THR A 513 12.61 12.87 -23.97
C THR A 513 13.39 12.15 -22.87
N PHE A 514 14.36 12.84 -22.27
CA PHE A 514 15.11 12.37 -21.11
C PHE A 514 14.45 12.82 -19.82
N TYR A 515 14.12 11.86 -18.96
CA TYR A 515 13.58 12.08 -17.63
C TYR A 515 14.54 11.53 -16.59
N SER A 516 14.36 12.01 -15.37
CA SER A 516 15.01 11.40 -14.21
C SER A 516 14.05 10.43 -13.50
N GLN A 517 14.56 9.49 -12.72
CA GLN A 517 13.73 8.45 -12.10
C GLN A 517 14.19 7.99 -10.72
N HIS A 518 13.24 7.51 -9.92
CA HIS A 518 13.50 6.68 -8.75
C HIS A 518 12.37 5.65 -8.64
N GLY A 519 12.33 4.73 -9.61
CA GLY A 519 11.19 3.86 -9.90
C GLY A 519 10.06 4.60 -10.64
N LEU A 520 9.59 5.71 -10.07
CA LEU A 520 8.70 6.66 -10.73
C LEU A 520 9.48 7.65 -11.62
N ARG A 521 8.82 8.13 -12.67
CA ARG A 521 9.28 9.25 -13.48
C ARG A 521 9.22 10.52 -12.64
N ALA A 522 10.35 11.19 -12.49
CA ALA A 522 10.35 12.53 -11.93
C ALA A 522 9.72 13.50 -12.95
N LYS A 523 8.92 14.43 -12.44
CA LYS A 523 8.29 15.47 -13.26
C LYS A 523 9.30 16.33 -14.05
N PRO A 524 10.44 16.78 -13.47
CA PRO A 524 11.44 17.52 -14.24
C PRO A 524 12.16 16.63 -15.26
N THR A 525 12.25 17.13 -16.49
CA THR A 525 13.10 16.56 -17.54
C THR A 525 14.58 16.84 -17.27
N LEU A 526 15.49 16.15 -17.97
CA LEU A 526 16.92 16.49 -17.91
C LEU A 526 17.19 17.96 -18.29
N VAL A 527 16.43 18.50 -19.26
CA VAL A 527 16.55 19.90 -19.66
C VAL A 527 16.20 20.83 -18.50
N ASP A 528 15.12 20.55 -17.76
CA ASP A 528 14.72 21.34 -16.59
C ASP A 528 15.77 21.30 -15.48
N LEU A 529 16.33 20.12 -15.21
CA LEU A 529 17.37 19.95 -14.19
C LEU A 529 18.64 20.75 -14.53
N LEU A 530 19.09 20.69 -15.79
CA LEU A 530 20.28 21.43 -16.23
C LEU A 530 20.03 22.93 -16.35
N THR A 531 18.80 23.35 -16.68
CA THR A 531 18.39 24.76 -16.68
C THR A 531 18.48 25.35 -15.27
N GLN A 532 18.12 24.58 -14.23
CA GLN A 532 18.31 25.01 -12.84
C GLN A 532 19.78 25.20 -12.48
N VAL A 533 20.66 24.30 -12.94
CA VAL A 533 22.12 24.45 -12.76
C VAL A 533 22.63 25.69 -13.50
N GLN A 534 22.23 25.88 -14.77
CA GLN A 534 22.58 27.07 -15.56
C GLN A 534 22.16 28.36 -14.86
N THR A 535 20.92 28.41 -14.35
CA THR A 535 20.38 29.56 -13.62
C THR A 535 21.27 29.93 -12.44
N PHE A 536 21.71 28.93 -11.67
CA PHE A 536 22.64 29.17 -10.54
C PHE A 536 24.00 29.70 -11.00
N LEU A 537 24.57 29.13 -12.08
CA LEU A 537 25.86 29.54 -12.63
C LEU A 537 25.84 30.98 -13.14
N GLU A 538 24.77 31.37 -13.84
CA GLU A 538 24.54 32.71 -14.37
C GLU A 538 24.26 33.74 -13.29
N ALA A 539 23.57 33.34 -12.21
CA ALA A 539 23.33 34.21 -11.05
C ALA A 539 24.62 34.47 -10.23
N ASN A 540 25.64 33.62 -10.37
CA ASN A 540 26.89 33.70 -9.61
C ASN A 540 28.13 33.74 -10.52
N PRO A 541 28.24 34.67 -11.49
CA PRO A 541 29.24 34.60 -12.56
C PRO A 541 30.68 34.82 -12.09
N SER A 542 30.86 35.48 -10.93
CA SER A 542 32.18 35.72 -10.31
C SER A 542 32.55 34.68 -9.26
N ALA A 543 31.71 33.67 -9.05
CA ALA A 543 32.01 32.58 -8.14
C ALA A 543 32.97 31.56 -8.79
N ALA A 544 33.63 30.78 -7.94
CA ALA A 544 34.53 29.71 -8.31
C ALA A 544 34.02 28.37 -7.73
N GLU A 545 32.76 28.04 -8.03
CA GLU A 545 32.13 26.81 -7.54
C GLU A 545 32.44 25.61 -8.44
N LEU A 546 32.54 24.42 -7.84
CA LEU A 546 32.56 23.15 -8.57
C LEU A 546 31.23 22.42 -8.32
N ILE A 547 30.42 22.27 -9.37
CA ILE A 547 29.19 21.50 -9.37
C ILE A 547 29.47 20.14 -10.01
N ILE A 548 29.12 19.06 -9.32
CA ILE A 548 29.32 17.69 -9.80
C ILE A 548 27.95 17.09 -10.10
N LEU A 549 27.76 16.66 -11.36
CA LEU A 549 26.54 16.00 -11.82
C LEU A 549 26.90 14.54 -12.13
N ASP A 550 26.47 13.62 -11.29
CA ASP A 550 26.62 12.18 -11.51
C ASP A 550 25.41 11.66 -12.28
N ILE A 551 25.64 11.11 -13.47
CA ILE A 551 24.60 10.67 -14.40
C ILE A 551 24.61 9.16 -14.46
N SER A 552 23.70 8.53 -13.71
CA SER A 552 23.72 7.08 -13.47
C SER A 552 22.38 6.42 -13.82
N HIS A 553 22.35 5.09 -13.75
CA HIS A 553 21.16 4.26 -13.99
C HIS A 553 20.48 4.51 -15.33
N THR A 554 21.27 4.56 -16.41
CA THR A 554 20.80 4.91 -17.75
C THR A 554 20.40 3.70 -18.60
N ASN A 555 19.53 3.94 -19.59
CA ASN A 555 19.17 2.97 -20.64
C ASN A 555 19.80 3.31 -22.01
N PHE A 556 20.84 4.14 -22.03
CA PHE A 556 21.39 4.75 -23.25
C PHE A 556 22.19 3.78 -24.15
N ASN A 557 22.48 2.58 -23.66
CA ASN A 557 23.19 1.52 -24.40
C ASN A 557 22.24 0.51 -25.06
N GLN A 558 20.94 0.79 -25.09
CA GLN A 558 19.92 -0.11 -25.62
C GLN A 558 19.23 0.54 -26.81
N ASP A 559 18.91 -0.28 -27.82
CA ASP A 559 18.05 0.14 -28.92
C ASP A 559 16.58 0.02 -28.46
N PHE A 560 15.73 0.94 -28.92
CA PHE A 560 14.31 0.95 -28.59
C PHE A 560 13.48 0.59 -29.82
N THR A 561 12.44 -0.21 -29.64
CA THR A 561 11.45 -0.51 -30.69
C THR A 561 10.10 0.00 -30.23
N LEU A 562 9.51 0.92 -31.00
CA LEU A 562 8.19 1.49 -30.75
C LEU A 562 7.08 0.52 -31.19
N GLU A 563 5.83 0.83 -30.84
CA GLU A 563 4.66 0.02 -31.20
C GLU A 563 4.46 -0.10 -32.72
N ASP A 564 4.90 0.89 -33.49
CA ASP A 564 4.86 0.92 -34.96
C ASP A 564 6.10 0.27 -35.62
N GLU A 565 6.88 -0.48 -34.84
CA GLU A 565 8.13 -1.15 -35.24
C GLU A 565 9.30 -0.20 -35.56
N THR A 566 9.16 1.10 -35.35
CA THR A 566 10.27 2.05 -35.49
C THR A 566 11.38 1.75 -34.49
N VAL A 567 12.62 1.63 -34.97
CA VAL A 567 13.80 1.42 -34.14
C VAL A 567 14.54 2.73 -33.91
N ILE A 568 14.78 3.08 -32.65
CA ILE A 568 15.64 4.19 -32.22
C ILE A 568 16.97 3.58 -31.73
N PRO A 569 18.07 3.71 -32.47
CA PRO A 569 19.36 3.15 -32.07
C PRO A 569 19.91 3.84 -30.82
N SER A 570 20.57 3.07 -29.96
CA SER A 570 21.31 3.55 -28.77
C SER A 570 22.26 4.72 -29.10
N VAL A 571 22.93 4.68 -30.24
CA VAL A 571 23.81 5.76 -30.71
C VAL A 571 23.05 7.08 -30.92
N GLU A 572 21.84 7.03 -31.46
CA GLU A 572 20.98 8.22 -31.61
C GLU A 572 20.61 8.79 -30.23
N VAL A 573 20.24 7.93 -29.28
CA VAL A 573 19.94 8.34 -27.90
C VAL A 573 21.15 9.01 -27.26
N GLN A 574 22.35 8.45 -27.42
CA GLN A 574 23.58 9.05 -26.91
C GLN A 574 23.89 10.41 -27.55
N PHE A 575 23.62 10.58 -28.85
CA PHE A 575 23.75 11.87 -29.54
C PHE A 575 22.75 12.91 -29.03
N LYS A 576 21.47 12.52 -28.83
CA LYS A 576 20.45 13.40 -28.25
C LYS A 576 20.85 13.85 -26.83
N TYR A 577 21.30 12.91 -26.00
CA TYR A 577 21.80 13.20 -24.65
C TYR A 577 22.97 14.20 -24.69
N LEU A 578 23.97 13.97 -25.55
CA LEU A 578 25.11 14.87 -25.73
C LEU A 578 24.66 16.29 -26.14
N GLY A 579 23.67 16.39 -27.03
CA GLY A 579 23.08 17.66 -27.44
C GLY A 579 22.48 18.44 -26.26
N ILE A 580 21.85 17.75 -25.31
CA ILE A 580 21.25 18.37 -24.12
C ILE A 580 22.33 18.86 -23.13
N ILE A 581 23.34 18.03 -22.82
CA ILE A 581 24.36 18.43 -21.83
C ILE A 581 25.31 19.52 -22.34
N ARG A 582 25.42 19.71 -23.67
CA ARG A 582 26.18 20.82 -24.28
C ARG A 582 25.67 22.21 -23.88
N GLN A 583 24.45 22.34 -23.35
CA GLN A 583 24.00 23.62 -22.80
C GLN A 583 24.91 24.15 -21.67
N LEU A 584 25.61 23.26 -20.96
CA LEU A 584 26.57 23.63 -19.91
C LEU A 584 28.03 23.58 -20.36
N GLU A 585 28.30 23.47 -21.67
CA GLU A 585 29.65 23.27 -22.22
C GLU A 585 30.64 24.37 -21.83
N SER A 586 30.18 25.63 -21.75
CA SER A 586 31.01 26.78 -21.35
C SER A 586 31.54 26.68 -19.90
N TRP A 587 30.86 25.93 -19.04
CA TRP A 587 31.28 25.67 -17.66
C TRP A 587 31.88 24.27 -17.47
N ALA A 588 31.86 23.40 -18.48
CA ALA A 588 32.29 22.02 -18.32
C ALA A 588 33.79 21.92 -17.97
N TYR A 589 34.09 21.16 -16.91
CA TYR A 589 35.44 20.75 -16.56
C TYR A 589 35.64 19.27 -16.91
N MET A 590 36.66 19.00 -17.72
CA MET A 590 37.07 17.65 -18.07
C MET A 590 38.59 17.54 -17.96
N PRO A 591 39.13 16.65 -17.10
CA PRO A 591 40.55 16.39 -17.02
C PRO A 591 41.13 16.04 -18.40
N ILE A 592 42.32 16.55 -18.73
CA ILE A 592 42.95 16.33 -20.04
C ILE A 592 43.10 14.84 -20.35
N ASN A 593 43.47 14.06 -19.34
CA ASN A 593 43.63 12.61 -19.40
C ASN A 593 42.32 11.81 -19.32
N ALA A 594 41.16 12.47 -19.23
CA ALA A 594 39.85 11.84 -19.34
C ALA A 594 39.29 11.87 -20.78
N ARG A 595 39.78 12.78 -21.63
CA ARG A 595 39.28 12.97 -23.00
C ARG A 595 39.35 11.68 -23.82
N GLY A 596 38.22 11.28 -24.40
CA GLY A 596 38.12 10.04 -25.19
C GLY A 596 38.44 8.75 -24.43
N THR A 597 38.57 8.79 -23.10
CA THR A 597 38.98 7.63 -22.30
C THR A 597 37.76 6.84 -21.88
N ARG A 598 37.72 5.53 -22.17
CA ARG A 598 36.58 4.66 -21.81
C ARG A 598 36.38 4.51 -20.29
N LYS A 599 37.46 4.54 -19.52
CA LYS A 599 37.42 4.49 -18.06
C LYS A 599 38.50 5.39 -17.49
N PHE A 600 38.09 6.53 -16.97
CA PHE A 600 38.98 7.47 -16.28
C PHE A 600 39.18 7.05 -14.82
N ASN A 601 40.43 7.05 -14.36
CA ASN A 601 40.73 6.81 -12.94
C ASN A 601 40.55 8.10 -12.13
N PHE A 602 39.37 8.25 -11.51
CA PHE A 602 39.01 9.44 -10.73
C PHE A 602 39.98 9.75 -9.58
N GLN A 603 40.61 8.71 -9.04
CA GLN A 603 41.57 8.82 -7.93
C GLN A 603 42.82 9.64 -8.30
N THR A 604 43.09 9.84 -9.60
CA THR A 604 44.16 10.71 -10.08
C THR A 604 43.94 12.18 -9.74
N LEU A 605 42.70 12.60 -9.41
CA LEU A 605 42.37 13.97 -9.04
C LEU A 605 42.58 14.27 -7.56
N LYS A 606 42.97 13.30 -6.73
CA LYS A 606 43.02 13.44 -5.27
C LYS A 606 43.86 14.63 -4.78
N ASP A 607 44.95 14.93 -5.47
CA ASP A 607 45.92 15.99 -5.12
C ASP A 607 45.69 17.27 -5.92
N THR A 608 44.70 17.29 -6.83
CA THR A 608 44.34 18.47 -7.60
C THR A 608 43.68 19.48 -6.68
N LYS A 609 44.23 20.70 -6.64
CA LYS A 609 43.61 21.82 -5.91
C LYS A 609 42.32 22.26 -6.58
N LEU A 610 41.36 22.69 -5.78
CA LEU A 610 40.11 23.22 -6.30
C LEU A 610 40.32 24.40 -7.27
N SER A 611 41.27 25.29 -6.98
CA SER A 611 41.65 26.41 -7.86
C SER A 611 42.16 25.98 -9.24
N GLN A 612 42.77 24.80 -9.35
CA GLN A 612 43.23 24.26 -10.63
C GLN A 612 42.06 23.74 -11.49
N ILE A 613 40.97 23.34 -10.85
CA ILE A 613 39.73 22.90 -11.48
C ILE A 613 38.92 24.11 -11.91
N THR A 614 38.59 24.99 -10.95
CA THR A 614 37.70 26.14 -11.13
C THR A 614 38.33 27.21 -12.02
N GLN A 615 39.64 27.40 -11.93
CA GLN A 615 40.39 28.42 -12.66
C GLN A 615 39.80 29.83 -12.45
N GLY A 616 39.30 30.11 -11.25
CA GLY A 616 38.67 31.39 -10.89
C GLY A 616 37.26 31.60 -11.47
N SER A 617 36.61 30.54 -11.97
CA SER A 617 35.25 30.57 -12.51
C SER A 617 34.47 29.33 -12.07
N ASN A 618 33.14 29.36 -12.18
CA ASN A 618 32.34 28.17 -11.93
C ASN A 618 32.65 27.06 -12.94
N LYS A 619 32.62 25.82 -12.46
CA LYS A 619 32.79 24.62 -13.28
C LYS A 619 31.74 23.56 -12.98
N VAL A 620 31.38 22.83 -14.03
CA VAL A 620 30.50 21.66 -13.96
C VAL A 620 31.31 20.43 -14.36
N LEU A 621 31.36 19.43 -13.48
CA LEU A 621 31.97 18.14 -13.74
C LEU A 621 30.86 17.11 -13.94
N PHE A 622 30.71 16.63 -15.17
CA PHE A 622 29.83 15.51 -15.48
C PHE A 622 30.55 14.19 -15.23
N ILE A 623 29.99 13.34 -14.38
CA ILE A 623 30.42 11.97 -14.15
C ILE A 623 29.43 11.04 -14.81
N ASN A 624 29.93 10.04 -15.54
CA ASN A 624 29.09 9.05 -16.20
C ASN A 624 29.70 7.64 -16.04
N PRO A 625 29.14 6.77 -15.20
CA PRO A 625 29.62 5.39 -15.06
C PRO A 625 29.07 4.46 -16.15
N ASP A 626 27.94 4.78 -16.77
CA ASP A 626 27.16 3.82 -17.57
C ASP A 626 27.44 3.87 -19.07
N ILE A 627 27.80 5.05 -19.60
CA ILE A 627 28.11 5.23 -21.03
C ILE A 627 29.46 5.88 -21.24
N VAL A 628 30.07 5.56 -22.38
CA VAL A 628 31.32 6.21 -22.81
C VAL A 628 30.97 7.39 -23.69
N LEU A 629 31.14 8.59 -23.13
CA LEU A 629 31.05 9.83 -23.90
C LEU A 629 32.47 10.36 -24.15
N PRO A 630 32.83 10.65 -25.41
CA PRO A 630 34.19 11.07 -25.75
C PRO A 630 34.51 12.52 -25.33
N GLU A 631 33.46 13.32 -25.08
CA GLU A 631 33.53 14.77 -24.89
C GLU A 631 32.70 15.19 -23.67
N ILE A 632 33.09 16.32 -23.05
CA ILE A 632 32.42 17.08 -21.97
C ILE A 632 32.05 16.34 -20.68
N SER A 633 32.29 15.04 -20.58
CA SER A 633 32.03 14.24 -19.39
C SER A 633 33.17 13.25 -19.11
N VAL A 634 33.19 12.75 -17.88
CA VAL A 634 34.21 11.85 -17.38
C VAL A 634 33.61 10.47 -17.16
N ASN A 635 34.08 9.50 -17.92
CA ASN A 635 33.60 8.12 -17.85
C ASN A 635 34.20 7.41 -16.63
N THR A 636 33.53 7.45 -15.48
CA THR A 636 34.10 6.98 -14.20
C THR A 636 33.04 6.68 -13.15
N ASP A 637 33.40 5.83 -12.18
CA ASP A 637 32.59 5.49 -11.01
C ASP A 637 32.69 6.57 -9.90
N GLY A 638 33.53 7.61 -10.10
CA GLY A 638 33.66 8.73 -9.19
C GLY A 638 34.38 8.39 -7.87
N TRP A 639 33.75 8.74 -6.75
CA TRP A 639 34.27 8.49 -5.41
C TRP A 639 34.16 7.01 -5.04
N MET A 640 35.10 6.52 -4.24
CA MET A 640 35.04 5.17 -3.71
C MET A 640 34.16 5.13 -2.45
N TYR A 641 33.18 4.24 -2.39
CA TYR A 641 32.46 3.99 -1.14
C TYR A 641 33.41 3.54 -0.03
N VAL A 642 33.23 4.08 1.18
CA VAL A 642 33.93 3.59 2.37
C VAL A 642 33.54 2.12 2.63
N PRO A 643 34.46 1.14 2.51
CA PRO A 643 34.13 -0.27 2.67
C PRO A 643 33.68 -0.59 4.10
N SER A 644 32.69 -1.48 4.20
CA SER A 644 32.19 -2.02 5.46
C SER A 644 33.23 -2.87 6.20
N SER A 645 34.20 -3.45 5.48
CA SER A 645 35.30 -4.26 6.01
C SER A 645 36.32 -3.49 6.87
N GLY A 646 36.25 -2.16 6.90
CA GLY A 646 37.08 -1.34 7.79
C GLY A 646 38.51 -1.07 7.33
N VAL A 647 39.00 -1.80 6.31
CA VAL A 647 40.34 -1.59 5.74
C VAL A 647 40.27 -0.56 4.61
N MET A 648 40.73 0.65 4.89
CA MET A 648 40.88 1.71 3.88
C MET A 648 42.30 1.67 3.31
N PRO A 649 42.48 1.62 1.98
CA PRO A 649 43.75 2.01 1.38
C PRO A 649 44.12 3.43 1.84
N LYS A 650 45.38 3.66 2.20
CA LYS A 650 45.86 5.01 2.52
C LYS A 650 45.86 5.85 1.24
N GLY A 651 45.07 6.92 1.24
CA GLY A 651 44.94 7.84 0.12
C GLY A 651 43.83 7.43 -0.85
N GLY A 652 43.06 8.42 -1.32
CA GLY A 652 41.94 8.25 -2.23
C GLY A 652 40.85 9.31 -2.01
N LEU A 653 39.88 9.33 -2.92
CA LEU A 653 38.65 10.09 -2.86
C LEU A 653 37.53 9.12 -2.47
N TYR A 654 36.93 9.36 -1.31
CA TYR A 654 35.96 8.51 -0.66
C TYR A 654 34.63 9.23 -0.40
N GLU A 655 33.56 8.45 -0.50
CA GLU A 655 32.21 8.87 -0.21
C GLU A 655 31.62 8.07 0.96
N ILE A 656 30.83 8.76 1.78
CA ILE A 656 29.79 8.13 2.57
C ILE A 656 28.42 8.58 2.07
N SER A 657 27.47 7.65 2.06
CA SER A 657 26.07 7.97 1.88
C SER A 657 25.31 7.67 3.16
N THR A 658 24.45 8.59 3.59
CA THR A 658 23.44 8.33 4.63
C THR A 658 22.07 8.03 4.05
N ALA A 659 21.98 7.85 2.72
CA ALA A 659 20.78 7.34 2.09
C ALA A 659 20.39 6.01 2.75
N ALA A 660 19.14 5.92 3.19
CA ALA A 660 18.69 4.81 4.01
C ALA A 660 17.91 3.82 3.15
N ALA A 661 18.37 2.57 3.12
CA ALA A 661 17.58 1.49 2.57
C ALA A 661 16.30 1.29 3.39
N LEU A 662 15.15 1.30 2.72
CA LEU A 662 13.86 1.00 3.32
C LEU A 662 13.65 -0.52 3.38
N THR A 663 13.19 -1.01 4.52
CA THR A 663 12.83 -2.42 4.68
C THR A 663 11.40 -2.66 4.20
N PRO A 664 11.06 -3.89 3.74
CA PRO A 664 9.68 -4.22 3.37
C PRO A 664 8.66 -3.97 4.49
N GLY A 665 9.06 -4.18 5.76
CA GLY A 665 8.18 -3.93 6.91
C GLY A 665 7.91 -2.44 7.14
N GLU A 666 8.86 -1.56 6.86
CA GLU A 666 8.69 -0.11 6.93
C GLU A 666 7.75 0.40 5.84
N ILE A 667 7.94 -0.08 4.60
CA ILE A 667 7.06 0.22 3.47
C ILE A 667 5.62 -0.21 3.78
N LEU A 668 5.45 -1.47 4.20
CA LEU A 668 4.13 -2.00 4.55
C LEU A 668 3.49 -1.20 5.69
N GLY A 669 4.26 -0.89 6.74
CA GLY A 669 3.78 -0.10 7.86
C GLY A 669 3.29 1.29 7.43
N ASN A 670 3.99 1.94 6.50
CA ASN A 670 3.58 3.23 5.96
C ASN A 670 2.24 3.14 5.22
N VAL A 671 2.10 2.16 4.32
CA VAL A 671 0.85 1.95 3.56
C VAL A 671 -0.32 1.64 4.50
N LEU A 672 -0.12 0.77 5.49
CA LEU A 672 -1.18 0.43 6.45
C LEU A 672 -1.54 1.61 7.37
N ASN A 673 -0.60 2.52 7.66
CA ASN A 673 -0.91 3.79 8.34
C ASN A 673 -1.79 4.70 7.46
N GLY A 674 -1.49 4.81 6.17
CA GLY A 674 -2.35 5.51 5.20
C GLY A 674 -3.77 4.96 5.18
N LEU A 675 -3.92 3.65 4.98
CA LEU A 675 -5.21 2.97 4.91
C LEU A 675 -6.01 3.01 6.22
N SER A 676 -5.34 3.10 7.38
CA SER A 676 -5.97 3.24 8.70
C SER A 676 -6.25 4.70 9.10
N GLY A 677 -6.06 5.66 8.19
CA GLY A 677 -6.38 7.07 8.40
C GLY A 677 -5.35 7.84 9.24
N GLN A 678 -4.16 7.28 9.47
CA GLN A 678 -3.04 7.98 10.12
C GLN A 678 -2.21 8.81 9.13
N GLY A 679 -2.39 8.57 7.83
CA GLY A 679 -1.62 9.19 6.74
C GLY A 679 -0.30 8.47 6.47
N GLU A 680 0.12 8.52 5.22
CA GLU A 680 1.45 8.06 4.80
C GLU A 680 2.46 9.18 5.00
N LYS A 681 3.73 8.81 5.18
CA LYS A 681 4.85 9.74 5.33
C LYS A 681 5.86 9.53 4.21
N ASP A 682 6.58 10.59 3.88
CA ASP A 682 7.78 10.51 3.05
C ASP A 682 8.86 9.73 3.80
N MET A 683 9.09 8.48 3.41
CA MET A 683 9.84 7.52 4.21
C MET A 683 11.32 7.87 4.33
N LEU A 684 11.93 8.34 3.25
CA LEU A 684 13.32 8.78 3.25
C LEU A 684 13.51 10.05 4.09
N LYS A 685 12.47 10.89 4.23
CA LYS A 685 12.49 12.04 5.16
C LYS A 685 12.60 11.57 6.60
N VAL A 686 11.75 10.62 6.99
CA VAL A 686 11.74 10.08 8.36
C VAL A 686 13.12 9.50 8.70
N LYS A 687 13.78 8.82 7.74
CA LYS A 687 15.14 8.31 7.90
C LYS A 687 16.18 9.43 8.02
N ALA A 688 16.09 10.45 7.17
CA ALA A 688 16.95 11.60 7.22
C ALA A 688 16.85 12.34 8.57
N GLU A 689 15.64 12.49 9.12
CA GLU A 689 15.42 13.10 10.46
C GLU A 689 16.13 12.34 11.59
N GLU A 690 16.26 11.01 11.48
CA GLU A 690 16.98 10.18 12.46
C GLU A 690 18.51 10.19 12.28
N GLY A 691 18.97 10.35 11.03
CA GLY A 691 20.35 10.16 10.58
C GLY A 691 21.16 11.44 10.39
N ASN A 692 20.60 12.46 9.71
CA ASN A 692 21.35 13.61 9.19
C ASN A 692 22.02 14.44 10.30
N GLY A 693 21.37 14.58 11.46
CA GLY A 693 21.93 15.30 12.61
C GLY A 693 23.21 14.68 13.22
N LYS A 694 23.57 13.45 12.84
CA LYS A 694 24.76 12.72 13.36
C LYS A 694 25.89 12.61 12.34
N VAL A 695 25.69 13.12 11.12
CA VAL A 695 26.61 12.94 9.99
C VAL A 695 27.99 13.52 10.28
N VAL A 696 28.06 14.74 10.81
CA VAL A 696 29.35 15.40 11.13
C VAL A 696 30.15 14.60 12.17
N GLU A 697 29.49 14.02 13.17
CA GLU A 697 30.13 13.16 14.16
C GLU A 697 30.61 11.85 13.52
N MET A 698 29.79 11.26 12.64
CA MET A 698 30.14 10.06 11.89
C MET A 698 31.37 10.27 11.01
N VAL A 699 31.46 11.38 10.26
CA VAL A 699 32.64 11.75 9.46
C VAL A 699 33.88 11.79 10.35
N LYS A 700 33.86 12.62 11.41
CA LYS A 700 35.00 12.75 12.34
C LYS A 700 35.44 11.43 12.96
N ARG A 701 34.48 10.57 13.32
CA ARG A 701 34.75 9.25 13.88
C ARG A 701 35.42 8.34 12.85
N LEU A 702 34.92 8.29 11.61
CA LEU A 702 35.51 7.48 10.55
C LEU A 702 36.96 7.89 10.28
N GLU A 703 37.22 9.19 10.24
CA GLU A 703 38.56 9.74 10.02
C GLU A 703 39.52 9.44 11.17
N GLY A 704 39.06 9.64 12.42
CA GLY A 704 39.86 9.36 13.61
C GLY A 704 40.18 7.88 13.80
N GLN A 705 39.28 6.98 13.40
CA GLN A 705 39.47 5.53 13.53
C GLN A 705 40.27 4.92 12.38
N LYS A 706 40.08 5.43 11.15
CA LYS A 706 40.60 4.77 9.94
C LYS A 706 41.75 5.51 9.26
N GLY A 707 42.06 6.74 9.69
CA GLY A 707 43.16 7.55 9.15
C GLY A 707 42.95 8.00 7.69
N THR A 708 41.73 7.90 7.17
CA THR A 708 41.36 8.29 5.81
C THR A 708 40.22 9.31 5.86
N LYS A 709 40.43 10.44 5.19
CA LYS A 709 39.47 11.54 5.06
C LYS A 709 38.32 11.17 4.14
N VAL A 710 37.09 11.53 4.51
CA VAL A 710 35.90 11.39 3.67
C VAL A 710 35.65 12.72 2.96
N GLN A 711 35.48 12.69 1.64
CA GLN A 711 35.31 13.92 0.86
C GLN A 711 33.85 14.17 0.54
N LEU A 712 33.15 13.18 0.00
CA LEU A 712 31.76 13.31 -0.39
C LEU A 712 30.82 12.76 0.68
N VAL A 713 29.81 13.53 1.02
CA VAL A 713 28.75 13.14 1.96
C VAL A 713 27.41 13.29 1.25
N SER A 714 26.86 12.17 0.78
CA SER A 714 25.58 12.14 0.08
C SER A 714 24.44 11.82 1.05
N VAL A 715 23.36 12.60 1.00
CA VAL A 715 22.24 12.50 1.95
C VAL A 715 20.87 12.53 1.25
N ASP A 716 19.88 11.87 1.85
CA ASP A 716 18.47 12.16 1.60
C ASP A 716 18.05 13.39 2.41
N TRP A 717 17.14 14.21 1.85
CA TRP A 717 16.59 15.41 2.48
C TRP A 717 17.66 16.36 3.06
N TRP A 718 18.40 17.00 2.17
CA TRP A 718 19.56 17.85 2.48
C TRP A 718 19.30 18.97 3.50
N ASP A 719 18.07 19.47 3.56
CA ASP A 719 17.64 20.57 4.42
C ASP A 719 17.37 20.12 5.88
N VAL A 720 17.35 18.81 6.13
CA VAL A 720 17.07 18.23 7.45
C VAL A 720 18.33 18.16 8.30
N GLY A 721 18.21 18.63 9.55
CA GLY A 721 19.25 18.44 10.58
C GLY A 721 20.48 19.34 10.42
N GLY A 722 20.45 20.34 9.53
CA GLY A 722 21.58 21.25 9.28
C GLY A 722 22.82 20.53 8.75
N VAL A 723 22.63 19.40 8.04
CA VAL A 723 23.73 18.53 7.59
C VAL A 723 24.64 19.23 6.60
N VAL A 724 24.09 19.99 5.65
CA VAL A 724 24.90 20.71 4.65
C VAL A 724 25.79 21.76 5.31
N ASP A 725 25.24 22.61 6.20
CA ASP A 725 26.05 23.57 6.98
C ASP A 725 27.14 22.87 7.80
N GLY A 726 26.78 21.73 8.40
CA GLY A 726 27.70 20.92 9.18
C GLY A 726 28.86 20.36 8.36
N VAL A 727 28.58 19.83 7.16
CA VAL A 727 29.60 19.30 6.23
C VAL A 727 30.46 20.42 5.67
N VAL A 728 29.86 21.52 5.20
CA VAL A 728 30.61 22.69 4.71
C VAL A 728 31.49 23.27 5.81
N GLY A 729 30.99 23.32 7.05
CA GLY A 729 31.73 23.79 8.22
C GLY A 729 33.03 23.02 8.52
N LEU A 730 33.13 21.75 8.09
CA LEU A 730 34.35 20.95 8.23
C LEU A 730 35.51 21.47 7.37
N ASN A 731 35.25 22.27 6.34
CA ASN A 731 36.30 22.90 5.52
C ASN A 731 36.94 24.13 6.20
N TYR A 732 36.36 24.60 7.30
CA TYR A 732 36.82 25.78 8.04
C TYR A 732 37.49 25.44 9.39
N SER A 733 37.51 24.15 9.74
CA SER A 733 38.20 23.59 10.91
C SER A 733 39.55 23.03 10.53
#